data_AF-A0A815Q6L0-F1
#
_entry.id   AF-A0A815Q6L0-F1
#
_cell.length_a   1.000
_cell.length_b   1.000
_cell.length_c   1.000
_cell.angle_alpha   90.00
_cell.angle_beta   90.00
_cell.angle_gamma   90.00
#
_symmetry.space_group_name_H-M   'P 1'
#
loop_
_entity.id
_entity.type
_entity.pdbx_description
1 polymer ?
#
loop_
_entity_poly.entity_id
_entity_poly.type
_entity_poly.pdbx_seq_one_letter_code
_entity_poly.pdbx_strand_id
1 'polypeptide(L)'
;MMFYITIFFVLCIRLTQQATSSFINVQNRRLTLNGQDYLYVGTNFWYGANLGSTGPGGNRTRLLRELDHLHSLGVDNLRIQAGSEGPNTEPWRIVPSMQPDPGRYDENVLEGLDFLLYEMGQRNMRAVMCLNNFWHWSGGYAQYIVWAGGANSIPYPGDYDAFERFSARFYELPAAVQLFNNHIQFIMKRTNKYNNLPYVEDATIMSWELANEPRRLNLSWVNATACSIKQLAPKQLVTTGVEGNISSNNFSNDHASPCIDYATFHLWVQNWNIYDPKNASDTFPSALEFARKYIEYHVAYKEKPVVLEEFGISRDNDDHSATAPITIRDKYYQAIFQWARAYRIPVNFWAYGGEGRPRLPRANWTQGDDFIGDPPHEPQGWYSVYDTDESTLEIIHRFASIFLTILQTTETRTMNLTQLTIDPSLIVWNISTIVLTTLGIVLATLFLITILIDKKSKKNPIMVLVANSCLSSIVFGIDMLVCFLIALNNDLKEIRTEDSLCKLRAYIAYSACGVFDYSFFVQALYRYNAIIHPKRTNWQSLQNQLVIIASTWILGFLVPSVFLFTTEIVYNIDNQVCQIPLRISTSSIYLSFCIYLIPLLLITGMYLKLIRHVKRKRIRIIQTRMFIRAQRELEIVKRILIHVFILMGVGCVYASLLFISIFRDLPKYHFRIAYIFGSTSFLFVMISIFQFNPLLKQSIINKLLHK
;
A
#
# COMPACT_ATOMS: atom_id res chain seq x y z
N MET A 1 -3.01 8.84 -44.74
CA MET A 1 -1.54 8.68 -44.64
C MET A 1 -0.88 9.83 -43.86
N MET A 2 -1.27 11.10 -44.06
CA MET A 2 -0.76 12.23 -43.27
C MET A 2 -1.11 12.19 -41.76
N PHE A 3 -2.22 11.57 -41.36
CA PHE A 3 -2.62 11.50 -39.94
C PHE A 3 -1.74 10.56 -39.09
N TYR A 4 -1.11 9.56 -39.71
CA TYR A 4 -0.22 8.62 -39.03
C TYR A 4 1.21 9.16 -38.88
N ILE A 5 1.64 10.05 -39.79
CA ILE A 5 2.97 10.68 -39.76
C ILE A 5 3.05 11.73 -38.64
N THR A 6 1.96 12.45 -38.34
CA THR A 6 1.91 13.43 -37.25
C THR A 6 1.92 12.78 -35.87
N ILE A 7 1.28 11.61 -35.71
CA ILE A 7 1.31 10.85 -34.45
C ILE A 7 2.72 10.28 -34.21
N PHE A 8 3.42 9.84 -35.26
CA PHE A 8 4.79 9.33 -35.15
C PHE A 8 5.79 10.45 -34.78
N PHE A 9 5.63 11.66 -35.33
CA PHE A 9 6.49 12.81 -34.96
C PHE A 9 6.23 13.36 -33.55
N VAL A 10 4.99 13.33 -33.06
CA VAL A 10 4.65 13.72 -31.67
C VAL A 10 5.13 12.68 -30.65
N LEU A 11 5.21 11.39 -31.03
CA LEU A 11 5.82 10.34 -30.21
C LEU A 11 7.35 10.40 -30.20
N CYS A 12 8.00 10.80 -31.30
CA CYS A 12 9.47 10.96 -31.33
C CYS A 12 9.97 12.21 -30.59
N ILE A 13 9.17 13.29 -30.49
CA ILE A 13 9.56 14.51 -29.74
C ILE A 13 9.42 14.31 -28.21
N ARG A 14 8.70 13.29 -27.74
CA ARG A 14 8.67 12.92 -26.31
C ARG A 14 9.82 12.02 -25.84
N LEU A 15 10.73 11.61 -26.73
CA LEU A 15 11.82 10.68 -26.41
C LEU A 15 13.20 11.35 -26.27
N THR A 16 13.25 12.67 -26.09
CA THR A 16 14.49 13.42 -25.79
C THR A 16 14.30 14.49 -24.71
N GLN A 17 13.45 14.23 -23.71
CA GLN A 17 13.64 14.87 -22.41
C GLN A 17 14.32 13.86 -21.50
N GLN A 18 15.65 13.94 -21.43
CA GLN A 18 16.38 13.44 -20.28
C GLN A 18 15.76 14.12 -19.06
N ALA A 19 14.96 13.40 -18.29
CA ALA A 19 14.29 13.95 -17.12
C ALA A 19 15.38 14.55 -16.22
N THR A 20 15.40 15.88 -16.09
CA THR A 20 16.32 16.54 -15.17
C THR A 20 15.92 16.12 -13.76
N SER A 21 16.62 15.13 -13.23
CA SER A 21 16.41 14.63 -11.87
C SER A 21 16.57 15.80 -10.91
N SER A 22 15.57 16.03 -10.06
CA SER A 22 15.54 17.20 -9.18
C SER A 22 16.09 16.86 -7.80
N PHE A 23 16.77 17.83 -7.18
CA PHE A 23 17.35 17.66 -5.85
C PHE A 23 16.27 17.60 -4.78
N ILE A 24 16.53 16.82 -3.74
CA ILE A 24 15.70 16.78 -2.53
C ILE A 24 16.07 18.00 -1.68
N ASN A 25 15.05 18.69 -1.16
CA ASN A 25 15.19 19.91 -0.39
C ASN A 25 14.49 19.77 0.97
N VAL A 26 14.82 20.66 1.90
CA VAL A 26 14.06 20.80 3.15
C VAL A 26 13.07 21.95 3.02
N GLN A 27 11.78 21.67 3.22
CA GLN A 27 10.72 22.67 3.28
C GLN A 27 9.78 22.34 4.43
N ASN A 28 9.37 23.35 5.21
CA ASN A 28 8.45 23.18 6.34
C ASN A 28 8.83 22.04 7.29
N ARG A 29 10.14 21.87 7.56
CA ARG A 29 10.71 20.80 8.40
C ARG A 29 10.42 19.39 7.88
N ARG A 30 10.26 19.23 6.57
CA ARG A 30 10.14 17.94 5.88
C ARG A 30 11.13 17.89 4.72
N LEU A 31 11.56 16.68 4.38
CA LEU A 31 12.22 16.42 3.11
C LEU A 31 11.18 16.57 2.00
N THR A 32 11.58 17.13 0.86
CA THR A 32 10.71 17.38 -0.28
C THR A 32 11.40 17.13 -1.60
N LEU A 33 10.66 16.62 -2.58
CA LEU A 33 11.10 16.44 -3.96
C LEU A 33 10.06 17.10 -4.86
N ASN A 34 10.47 18.11 -5.64
CA ASN A 34 9.56 18.89 -6.50
C ASN A 34 8.39 19.53 -5.73
N GLY A 35 8.63 19.99 -4.50
CA GLY A 35 7.62 20.62 -3.64
C GLY A 35 6.64 19.66 -2.97
N GLN A 36 6.74 18.35 -3.24
CA GLN A 36 6.02 17.29 -2.54
C GLN A 36 6.83 16.80 -1.35
N ASP A 37 6.20 16.31 -0.28
CA ASP A 37 6.94 15.58 0.76
C ASP A 37 7.72 14.44 0.09
N TYR A 38 8.93 14.18 0.57
CA TYR A 38 9.77 13.04 0.20
C TYR A 38 9.88 12.11 1.40
N LEU A 39 9.07 11.06 1.40
CA LEU A 39 8.92 10.05 2.44
C LEU A 39 9.16 8.69 1.78
N TYR A 40 10.10 7.93 2.30
CA TYR A 40 10.57 6.72 1.64
C TYR A 40 10.82 5.57 2.61
N VAL A 41 10.76 4.35 2.09
CA VAL A 41 11.33 3.16 2.71
C VAL A 41 12.61 2.82 1.93
N GLY A 42 13.74 3.10 2.54
CA GLY A 42 15.07 2.87 2.03
C GLY A 42 15.72 1.62 2.61
N THR A 43 16.98 1.39 2.24
CA THR A 43 17.83 0.38 2.87
C THR A 43 19.26 0.86 3.02
N ASN A 44 20.02 0.20 3.89
CA ASN A 44 21.47 0.31 3.94
C ASN A 44 22.08 -0.68 2.96
N PHE A 45 22.94 -0.17 2.08
CA PHE A 45 23.58 -0.90 0.98
C PHE A 45 25.06 -0.50 0.90
N TRP A 46 25.75 -0.57 2.04
CA TRP A 46 27.09 -0.03 2.25
C TRP A 46 28.13 -0.57 1.26
N TYR A 47 27.96 -1.81 0.78
CA TYR A 47 28.88 -2.48 -0.14
C TYR A 47 28.66 -2.12 -1.62
N GLY A 48 27.69 -1.27 -1.94
CA GLY A 48 27.31 -1.00 -3.33
C GLY A 48 28.46 -0.56 -4.23
N ALA A 49 29.38 0.28 -3.72
CA ALA A 49 30.56 0.72 -4.47
C ALA A 49 31.51 -0.45 -4.77
N ASN A 50 31.76 -1.31 -3.78
CA ASN A 50 32.57 -2.51 -3.95
C ASN A 50 31.93 -3.50 -4.92
N LEU A 51 30.60 -3.70 -4.85
CA LEU A 51 29.89 -4.58 -5.77
C LEU A 51 29.86 -4.03 -7.21
N GLY A 52 29.85 -2.71 -7.37
CA GLY A 52 29.96 -2.03 -8.66
C GLY A 52 31.36 -2.05 -9.27
N SER A 53 32.39 -2.46 -8.52
CA SER A 53 33.78 -2.48 -8.95
C SER A 53 34.03 -3.45 -10.12
N THR A 54 35.01 -3.14 -10.97
CA THR A 54 35.60 -4.09 -11.94
C THR A 54 36.76 -4.91 -11.35
N GLY A 55 37.22 -4.53 -10.16
CA GLY A 55 38.31 -5.20 -9.45
C GLY A 55 37.84 -6.38 -8.60
N PRO A 56 38.74 -6.92 -7.75
CA PRO A 56 38.42 -8.03 -6.86
C PRO A 56 37.21 -7.74 -5.95
N GLY A 57 36.30 -8.72 -5.85
CA GLY A 57 35.06 -8.60 -5.07
C GLY A 57 33.90 -7.91 -5.80
N GLY A 58 34.16 -7.30 -6.96
CA GLY A 58 33.12 -6.68 -7.78
C GLY A 58 32.23 -7.68 -8.51
N ASN A 59 30.94 -7.36 -8.63
CA ASN A 59 29.94 -8.15 -9.36
C ASN A 59 28.81 -7.26 -9.88
N ARG A 60 29.08 -6.52 -10.97
CA ARG A 60 28.11 -5.60 -11.59
C ARG A 60 26.80 -6.27 -11.99
N THR A 61 26.85 -7.52 -12.44
CA THR A 61 25.65 -8.25 -12.84
C THR A 61 24.74 -8.52 -11.64
N ARG A 62 25.32 -8.86 -10.48
CA ARG A 62 24.57 -8.97 -9.21
C ARG A 62 24.05 -7.60 -8.77
N LEU A 63 24.87 -6.56 -8.82
CA LEU A 63 24.45 -5.20 -8.48
C LEU A 63 23.20 -4.78 -9.27
N LEU A 64 23.20 -4.98 -10.60
CA LEU A 64 22.05 -4.63 -11.43
C LEU A 64 20.77 -5.35 -11.00
N ARG A 65 20.86 -6.67 -10.72
CA ARG A 65 19.71 -7.46 -10.26
C ARG A 65 19.24 -7.04 -8.87
N GLU A 66 20.15 -6.71 -7.97
CA GLU A 66 19.81 -6.21 -6.63
C GLU A 66 19.14 -4.84 -6.68
N LEU A 67 19.63 -3.93 -7.53
CA LEU A 67 18.98 -2.64 -7.78
C LEU A 67 17.60 -2.81 -8.43
N ASP A 68 17.46 -3.72 -9.40
CA ASP A 68 16.16 -4.05 -10.00
C ASP A 68 15.18 -4.62 -8.97
N HIS A 69 15.66 -5.51 -8.11
CA HIS A 69 14.85 -6.11 -7.06
C HIS A 69 14.40 -5.05 -6.05
N LEU A 70 15.33 -4.26 -5.49
CA LEU A 70 15.01 -3.16 -4.57
C LEU A 70 14.02 -2.17 -5.20
N HIS A 71 14.24 -1.80 -6.45
CA HIS A 71 13.32 -0.92 -7.18
C HIS A 71 11.93 -1.53 -7.32
N SER A 72 11.83 -2.84 -7.63
CA SER A 72 10.54 -3.53 -7.74
C SER A 72 9.77 -3.58 -6.40
N LEU A 73 10.48 -3.56 -5.27
CA LEU A 73 9.89 -3.47 -3.95
C LEU A 73 9.41 -2.03 -3.63
N GLY A 74 9.81 -1.03 -4.42
CA GLY A 74 9.55 0.39 -4.15
C GLY A 74 10.59 1.03 -3.23
N VAL A 75 11.73 0.36 -3.00
CA VAL A 75 12.86 0.93 -2.25
C VAL A 75 13.61 1.88 -3.17
N ASP A 76 13.49 3.18 -2.91
CA ASP A 76 14.01 4.25 -3.77
C ASP A 76 15.14 5.08 -3.12
N ASN A 77 15.55 4.73 -1.90
CA ASN A 77 16.66 5.38 -1.20
C ASN A 77 17.66 4.36 -0.64
N LEU A 78 18.94 4.51 -0.98
CA LEU A 78 20.03 3.67 -0.50
C LEU A 78 21.01 4.52 0.30
N ARG A 79 21.28 4.13 1.54
CA ARG A 79 22.40 4.67 2.32
C ARG A 79 23.64 3.81 2.06
N ILE A 80 24.69 4.44 1.55
CA ILE A 80 25.87 3.76 0.99
C ILE A 80 27.17 4.28 1.62
N GLN A 81 28.20 3.44 1.66
CA GLN A 81 29.51 3.85 2.15
C GLN A 81 30.31 4.51 1.02
N ALA A 82 30.68 5.77 1.23
CA ALA A 82 31.49 6.57 0.32
C ALA A 82 32.90 6.87 0.85
N GLY A 83 33.28 6.26 1.98
CA GLY A 83 34.64 6.27 2.52
C GLY A 83 35.02 4.93 3.14
N SER A 84 36.08 4.29 2.63
CA SER A 84 36.67 3.11 3.27
C SER A 84 38.19 3.15 3.17
N GLU A 85 38.84 3.04 4.31
CA GLU A 85 40.26 3.25 4.52
C GLU A 85 41.02 1.93 4.71
N GLY A 86 42.15 1.82 4.02
CA GLY A 86 43.13 0.75 4.19
C GLY A 86 44.07 0.98 5.37
N PRO A 87 45.20 0.25 5.44
CA PRO A 87 45.66 -0.70 4.44
C PRO A 87 44.78 -1.96 4.40
N ASN A 88 44.70 -2.60 3.23
CA ASN A 88 43.87 -3.80 3.01
C ASN A 88 44.34 -5.04 3.80
N THR A 89 45.46 -4.94 4.52
CA THR A 89 46.01 -6.01 5.38
C THR A 89 45.39 -6.05 6.77
N GLU A 90 44.67 -5.00 7.15
CA GLU A 90 44.08 -4.86 8.48
C GLU A 90 42.75 -5.63 8.60
N PRO A 91 42.44 -6.20 9.78
CA PRO A 91 41.29 -7.07 9.94
C PRO A 91 39.96 -6.31 10.01
N TRP A 92 38.88 -7.07 9.87
CA TRP A 92 37.49 -6.68 10.16
C TRP A 92 36.99 -5.47 9.40
N ARG A 93 37.55 -5.21 8.21
CA ARG A 93 37.15 -4.10 7.36
C ARG A 93 36.87 -4.51 5.92
N ILE A 94 36.22 -3.62 5.18
CA ILE A 94 35.97 -3.78 3.73
C ILE A 94 37.31 -3.92 2.98
N VAL A 95 37.41 -4.96 2.15
CA VAL A 95 38.55 -5.17 1.24
C VAL A 95 38.03 -5.51 -0.17
N PRO A 96 38.49 -4.82 -1.23
CA PRO A 96 39.44 -3.70 -1.22
C PRO A 96 38.83 -2.41 -0.64
N SER A 97 39.66 -1.64 0.08
CA SER A 97 39.30 -0.29 0.52
C SER A 97 39.32 0.71 -0.64
N MET A 98 38.49 1.74 -0.54
CA MET A 98 38.44 2.85 -1.51
C MET A 98 39.71 3.70 -1.43
N GLN A 99 40.22 3.91 -0.22
CA GLN A 99 41.41 4.69 0.07
C GLN A 99 42.45 3.82 0.80
N PRO A 100 43.29 3.04 0.08
CA PRO A 100 44.28 2.18 0.71
C PRO A 100 45.31 2.93 1.57
N ASP A 101 45.63 4.18 1.21
CA ASP A 101 46.56 5.06 1.93
C ASP A 101 46.08 6.52 1.86
N PRO A 102 46.55 7.42 2.75
CA PRO A 102 46.19 8.84 2.72
C PRO A 102 46.38 9.48 1.33
N GLY A 103 45.29 9.99 0.76
CA GLY A 103 45.28 10.62 -0.56
C GLY A 103 45.47 9.68 -1.76
N ARG A 104 45.62 8.36 -1.55
CA ARG A 104 45.72 7.37 -2.63
C ARG A 104 44.45 6.53 -2.69
N TYR A 105 43.84 6.45 -3.85
CA TYR A 105 42.56 5.78 -4.05
C TYR A 105 42.65 4.58 -4.99
N ASP A 106 41.82 3.57 -4.76
CA ASP A 106 41.60 2.47 -5.69
C ASP A 106 40.55 2.88 -6.73
N GLU A 107 41.00 3.12 -7.96
CA GLU A 107 40.12 3.57 -9.05
C GLU A 107 39.05 2.55 -9.42
N ASN A 108 39.24 1.24 -9.16
CA ASN A 108 38.19 0.25 -9.43
C ASN A 108 37.01 0.43 -8.47
N VAL A 109 37.28 0.73 -7.19
CA VAL A 109 36.22 0.98 -6.20
C VAL A 109 35.54 2.33 -6.48
N LEU A 110 36.31 3.34 -6.88
CA LEU A 110 35.75 4.65 -7.29
C LEU A 110 34.88 4.54 -8.55
N GLU A 111 35.33 3.80 -9.57
CA GLU A 111 34.50 3.50 -10.75
C GLU A 111 33.27 2.66 -10.36
N GLY A 112 33.39 1.80 -9.36
CA GLY A 112 32.26 1.07 -8.81
C GLY A 112 31.21 1.98 -8.17
N LEU A 113 31.63 3.03 -7.46
CA LEU A 113 30.75 4.09 -6.96
C LEU A 113 30.12 4.89 -8.11
N ASP A 114 30.88 5.23 -9.16
CA ASP A 114 30.32 5.88 -10.36
C ASP A 114 29.21 5.02 -10.97
N PHE A 115 29.48 3.73 -11.15
CA PHE A 115 28.55 2.79 -11.77
C PHE A 115 27.30 2.62 -10.91
N LEU A 116 27.45 2.48 -9.59
CA LEU A 116 26.34 2.42 -8.65
C LEU A 116 25.44 3.65 -8.77
N LEU A 117 26.00 4.86 -8.68
CA LEU A 117 25.22 6.10 -8.76
C LEU A 117 24.55 6.26 -10.12
N TYR A 118 25.24 5.89 -11.20
CA TYR A 118 24.65 5.91 -12.54
C TYR A 118 23.43 4.99 -12.62
N GLU A 119 23.53 3.76 -12.14
CA GLU A 119 22.48 2.74 -12.18
C GLU A 119 21.32 3.04 -11.21
N MET A 120 21.61 3.63 -10.05
CA MET A 120 20.60 4.19 -9.15
C MET A 120 19.82 5.30 -9.85
N GLY A 121 20.51 6.20 -10.56
CA GLY A 121 19.90 7.27 -11.33
C GLY A 121 18.96 6.75 -12.43
N GLN A 122 19.32 5.66 -13.12
CA GLN A 122 18.44 5.02 -14.11
C GLN A 122 17.13 4.50 -13.51
N ARG A 123 17.11 4.20 -12.21
CA ARG A 123 15.95 3.69 -11.45
C ARG A 123 15.27 4.77 -10.61
N ASN A 124 15.65 6.04 -10.77
CA ASN A 124 15.20 7.16 -9.94
C ASN A 124 15.43 6.94 -8.44
N MET A 125 16.44 6.16 -8.08
CA MET A 125 16.85 5.98 -6.69
C MET A 125 17.68 7.18 -6.20
N ARG A 126 17.84 7.25 -4.88
CA ARG A 126 18.52 8.34 -4.18
C ARG A 126 19.58 7.79 -3.22
N ALA A 127 20.74 8.42 -3.17
CA ALA A 127 21.88 7.99 -2.36
C ALA A 127 22.08 8.92 -1.16
N VAL A 128 22.22 8.35 0.04
CA VAL A 128 22.87 9.00 1.18
C VAL A 128 24.34 8.56 1.18
N MET A 129 25.24 9.52 1.01
CA MET A 129 26.68 9.28 0.84
C MET A 129 27.38 9.37 2.22
N CYS A 130 27.59 8.24 2.89
CA CYS A 130 28.27 8.19 4.18
C CYS A 130 29.80 8.30 3.98
N LEU A 131 30.39 9.44 4.36
CA LEU A 131 31.76 9.81 3.97
C LEU A 131 32.85 9.24 4.88
N ASN A 132 32.49 8.78 6.08
CA ASN A 132 33.42 8.21 7.05
C ASN A 132 32.69 7.26 7.99
N ASN A 133 33.35 6.77 9.02
CA ASN A 133 32.78 5.84 9.96
C ASN A 133 33.45 5.98 11.33
N PHE A 134 32.64 5.99 12.38
CA PHE A 134 33.15 5.92 13.73
C PHE A 134 33.73 4.53 14.06
N TRP A 135 33.16 3.50 13.44
CA TRP A 135 33.57 2.10 13.59
C TRP A 135 34.66 1.70 12.60
N HIS A 136 35.32 0.59 12.93
CA HIS A 136 36.51 0.11 12.22
C HIS A 136 36.20 -0.71 10.96
N TRP A 137 34.92 -1.02 10.67
CA TRP A 137 34.58 -1.90 9.55
C TRP A 137 34.81 -1.30 8.17
N SER A 138 35.02 0.01 8.09
CA SER A 138 35.55 0.66 6.89
C SER A 138 36.90 1.33 7.16
N GLY A 139 37.61 0.99 8.23
CA GLY A 139 38.77 1.74 8.72
C GLY A 139 38.34 2.91 9.60
N GLY A 140 37.77 3.96 8.99
CA GLY A 140 37.09 5.04 9.70
C GLY A 140 38.01 5.96 10.50
N TYR A 141 37.44 6.69 11.46
CA TYR A 141 38.15 7.64 12.33
C TYR A 141 39.40 7.05 13.00
N ALA A 142 39.31 5.80 13.46
CA ALA A 142 40.44 5.10 14.05
C ALA A 142 41.63 4.99 13.09
N GLN A 143 41.38 4.78 11.80
CA GLN A 143 42.42 4.71 10.78
C GLN A 143 43.01 6.09 10.47
N TYR A 144 42.21 7.15 10.43
CA TYR A 144 42.71 8.52 10.30
C TYR A 144 43.60 8.94 11.47
N ILE A 145 43.32 8.49 12.69
CA ILE A 145 44.19 8.72 13.87
C ILE A 145 45.57 8.09 13.64
N VAL A 146 45.62 6.84 13.16
CA VAL A 146 46.88 6.14 12.88
C VAL A 146 47.64 6.83 11.75
N TRP A 147 46.98 7.17 10.65
CA TRP A 147 47.61 7.89 9.54
C TRP A 147 48.12 9.28 9.92
N ALA A 148 47.48 9.94 10.88
CA ALA A 148 47.93 11.22 11.42
C ALA A 148 49.09 11.09 12.42
N GLY A 149 49.59 9.87 12.71
CA GLY A 149 50.62 9.62 13.71
C GLY A 149 50.12 9.75 15.16
N GLY A 150 48.81 9.78 15.37
CA GLY A 150 48.18 9.86 16.70
C GLY A 150 48.20 8.55 17.49
N ALA A 151 48.54 7.44 16.83
CA ALA A 151 48.74 6.12 17.42
C ALA A 151 49.53 5.21 16.45
N ASN A 152 50.17 4.17 16.99
CA ASN A 152 50.88 3.16 16.17
C ASN A 152 49.95 2.09 15.60
N SER A 153 48.80 1.83 16.24
CA SER A 153 47.84 0.82 15.82
C SER A 153 46.43 1.14 16.33
N ILE A 154 45.43 0.52 15.71
CA ILE A 154 44.02 0.60 16.13
C ILE A 154 43.79 -0.41 17.28
N PRO A 155 43.20 0.00 18.41
CA PRO A 155 42.79 -0.91 19.47
C PRO A 155 41.47 -1.59 19.08
N TYR A 156 41.51 -2.48 18.09
CA TYR A 156 40.33 -3.20 17.62
C TYR A 156 39.59 -3.90 18.77
N PRO A 157 38.26 -4.07 18.66
CA PRO A 157 37.44 -4.35 19.82
C PRO A 157 37.73 -5.75 20.41
N GLY A 158 38.46 -5.77 21.52
CA GLY A 158 38.17 -6.63 22.65
C GLY A 158 37.29 -5.93 23.71
N ASP A 159 37.40 -4.60 23.78
CA ASP A 159 36.60 -3.69 24.60
C ASP A 159 36.09 -2.54 23.72
N TYR A 160 34.77 -2.48 23.52
CA TYR A 160 34.13 -1.46 22.68
C TYR A 160 34.25 -0.06 23.29
N ASP A 161 34.23 0.10 24.61
CA ASP A 161 34.32 1.41 25.26
C ASP A 161 35.73 2.01 25.13
N ALA A 162 36.76 1.16 25.15
CA ALA A 162 38.13 1.57 24.83
C ALA A 162 38.27 2.00 23.36
N PHE A 163 37.67 1.26 22.42
CA PHE A 163 37.65 1.63 21.00
C PHE A 163 36.89 2.94 20.77
N GLU A 164 35.74 3.14 21.42
CA GLU A 164 34.94 4.38 21.30
C GLU A 164 35.74 5.61 21.77
N ARG A 165 36.40 5.52 22.93
CA ARG A 165 37.29 6.60 23.40
C ARG A 165 38.43 6.87 22.42
N PHE A 166 39.02 5.81 21.86
CA PHE A 166 40.09 5.95 20.88
C PHE A 166 39.59 6.66 19.62
N SER A 167 38.50 6.19 19.03
CA SER A 167 37.92 6.72 17.79
C SER A 167 37.53 8.20 17.94
N ALA A 168 36.96 8.59 19.09
CA ALA A 168 36.59 9.97 19.38
C ALA A 168 37.78 10.96 19.43
N ARG A 169 39.03 10.48 19.60
CA ARG A 169 40.23 11.35 19.53
C ARG A 169 40.44 11.95 18.14
N PHE A 170 39.77 11.42 17.11
CA PHE A 170 39.81 11.97 15.75
C PHE A 170 39.55 13.48 15.74
N TYR A 171 38.54 13.94 16.50
CA TYR A 171 38.18 15.37 16.55
C TYR A 171 39.26 16.25 17.19
N GLU A 172 40.15 15.67 17.99
CA GLU A 172 41.22 16.38 18.72
C GLU A 172 42.51 16.48 17.92
N LEU A 173 42.61 15.79 16.78
CA LEU A 173 43.80 15.72 15.95
C LEU A 173 43.59 16.50 14.64
N PRO A 174 44.10 17.74 14.54
CA PRO A 174 43.95 18.56 13.33
C PRO A 174 44.46 17.86 12.06
N ALA A 175 45.53 17.07 12.18
CA ALA A 175 46.06 16.29 11.06
C ALA A 175 45.08 15.20 10.58
N ALA A 176 44.40 14.51 11.49
CA ALA A 176 43.40 13.50 11.14
C ALA A 176 42.18 14.14 10.47
N VAL A 177 41.68 15.25 11.04
CA VAL A 177 40.60 16.05 10.45
C VAL A 177 40.98 16.58 9.07
N GLN A 178 42.22 17.04 8.87
CA GLN A 178 42.69 17.52 7.57
C GLN A 178 42.75 16.40 6.52
N LEU A 179 43.20 15.20 6.90
CA LEU A 179 43.18 14.05 6.00
C LEU A 179 41.74 13.70 5.57
N PHE A 180 40.79 13.74 6.50
CA PHE A 180 39.39 13.53 6.16
C PHE A 180 38.81 14.65 5.28
N ASN A 181 39.15 15.92 5.55
CA ASN A 181 38.74 17.02 4.68
C ASN A 181 39.29 16.86 3.26
N ASN A 182 40.51 16.33 3.09
CA ASN A 182 41.03 16.00 1.77
C ASN A 182 40.21 14.89 1.09
N HIS A 183 39.76 13.89 1.86
CA HIS A 183 38.87 12.85 1.36
C HIS A 183 37.52 13.40 0.89
N ILE A 184 36.86 14.22 1.71
CA ILE A 184 35.62 14.92 1.34
C ILE A 184 35.81 15.68 0.02
N GLN A 185 36.86 16.50 -0.07
CA GLN A 185 37.15 17.30 -1.26
C GLN A 185 37.39 16.42 -2.49
N PHE A 186 38.08 15.30 -2.33
CA PHE A 186 38.36 14.36 -3.42
C PHE A 186 37.07 13.72 -3.95
N ILE A 187 36.25 13.13 -3.05
CA ILE A 187 35.01 12.44 -3.43
C ILE A 187 34.00 13.41 -4.04
N MET A 188 33.77 14.56 -3.42
CA MET A 188 32.77 15.52 -3.90
C MET A 188 33.16 16.13 -5.25
N LYS A 189 34.46 16.35 -5.52
CA LYS A 189 34.93 16.87 -6.81
C LYS A 189 34.97 15.81 -7.92
N ARG A 190 34.68 14.54 -7.62
CA ARG A 190 34.64 13.48 -8.62
C ARG A 190 33.57 13.77 -9.67
N THR A 191 33.90 13.45 -10.92
CA THR A 191 32.95 13.44 -12.03
C THR A 191 32.67 12.00 -12.41
N ASN A 192 31.39 11.62 -12.41
CA ASN A 192 30.97 10.26 -12.72
C ASN A 192 31.31 9.92 -14.18
N LYS A 193 32.06 8.85 -14.40
CA LYS A 193 32.53 8.43 -15.73
C LYS A 193 31.43 8.00 -16.70
N TYR A 194 30.26 7.58 -16.22
CA TYR A 194 29.18 7.02 -17.05
C TYR A 194 28.23 8.08 -17.61
N ASN A 195 28.03 9.18 -16.88
CA ASN A 195 27.14 10.27 -17.29
C ASN A 195 27.84 11.64 -17.40
N ASN A 196 29.13 11.73 -17.07
CA ASN A 196 29.94 12.95 -17.04
C ASN A 196 29.38 14.06 -16.10
N LEU A 197 28.60 13.69 -15.09
CA LEU A 197 28.09 14.63 -14.09
C LEU A 197 29.07 14.73 -12.91
N PRO A 198 29.48 15.95 -12.50
CA PRO A 198 30.10 16.15 -11.19
C PRO A 198 29.18 15.63 -10.09
N TYR A 199 29.73 14.96 -9.07
CA TYR A 199 28.93 14.43 -7.96
C TYR A 199 28.13 15.52 -7.25
N VAL A 200 28.70 16.72 -7.10
CA VAL A 200 28.00 17.89 -6.51
C VAL A 200 26.82 18.41 -7.36
N GLU A 201 26.72 17.97 -8.61
CA GLU A 201 25.64 18.33 -9.55
C GLU A 201 24.72 17.13 -9.85
N ASP A 202 24.94 15.97 -9.23
CA ASP A 202 24.13 14.76 -9.45
C ASP A 202 22.99 14.67 -8.42
N ALA A 203 21.76 14.86 -8.89
CA ALA A 203 20.55 14.75 -8.05
C ALA A 203 20.20 13.31 -7.63
N THR A 204 20.92 12.31 -8.13
CA THR A 204 20.89 10.94 -7.57
C THR A 204 21.42 10.94 -6.14
N ILE A 205 22.38 11.81 -5.81
CA ILE A 205 22.84 11.98 -4.42
C ILE A 205 21.84 12.89 -3.70
N MET A 206 21.15 12.33 -2.70
CA MET A 206 20.25 13.05 -1.81
C MET A 206 21.04 13.89 -0.80
N SER A 207 22.02 13.28 -0.14
CA SER A 207 22.73 13.90 0.96
C SER A 207 24.15 13.39 1.12
N TRP A 208 24.97 14.24 1.74
CA TRP A 208 26.28 13.93 2.28
C TRP A 208 26.16 13.72 3.79
N GLU A 209 26.55 12.55 4.26
CA GLU A 209 26.53 12.23 5.68
C GLU A 209 27.97 12.26 6.22
N LEU A 210 28.16 12.97 7.34
CA LEU A 210 29.51 13.22 7.89
C LEU A 210 30.25 11.92 8.19
N ALA A 211 29.60 10.99 8.88
CA ALA A 211 30.14 9.67 9.20
C ALA A 211 29.02 8.75 9.68
N ASN A 212 29.26 7.45 9.61
CA ASN A 212 28.42 6.47 10.27
C ASN A 212 28.64 6.51 11.80
N GLU A 213 27.56 6.74 12.55
CA GLU A 213 27.47 6.66 14.01
C GLU A 213 28.55 7.44 14.79
N PRO A 214 28.84 8.73 14.48
CA PRO A 214 29.83 9.47 15.23
C PRO A 214 29.36 9.68 16.67
N ARG A 215 30.16 9.20 17.62
CA ARG A 215 29.95 9.41 19.06
C ARG A 215 30.88 10.49 19.60
N ARG A 216 30.52 11.03 20.77
CA ARG A 216 31.31 12.06 21.51
C ARG A 216 31.61 13.27 20.63
N LEU A 217 30.60 13.73 19.88
CA LEU A 217 30.76 14.73 18.84
C LEU A 217 31.36 16.03 19.34
N ASN A 218 32.32 16.54 18.57
CA ASN A 218 32.78 17.91 18.69
C ASN A 218 31.90 18.81 17.82
N LEU A 219 31.03 19.61 18.44
CA LEU A 219 30.07 20.46 17.72
C LEU A 219 30.74 21.52 16.81
N SER A 220 31.94 21.98 17.17
CA SER A 220 32.70 22.91 16.32
C SER A 220 33.19 22.23 15.04
N TRP A 221 33.61 20.97 15.14
CA TRP A 221 33.95 20.13 14.00
C TRP A 221 32.72 19.82 13.14
N VAL A 222 31.58 19.46 13.73
CA VAL A 222 30.32 19.24 13.00
C VAL A 222 29.97 20.47 12.18
N ASN A 223 29.99 21.66 12.81
CA ASN A 223 29.67 22.90 12.13
C ASN A 223 30.67 23.21 10.99
N ALA A 224 31.98 23.12 11.26
CA ALA A 224 33.00 23.41 10.26
C ALA A 224 32.92 22.46 9.05
N THR A 225 32.83 21.16 9.29
CA THR A 225 32.78 20.13 8.23
C THR A 225 31.49 20.22 7.43
N ALA A 226 30.33 20.31 8.10
CA ALA A 226 29.04 20.40 7.41
C ALA A 226 28.95 21.68 6.56
N CYS A 227 29.42 22.82 7.07
CA CYS A 227 29.41 24.06 6.29
C CYS A 227 30.39 24.02 5.11
N SER A 228 31.55 23.36 5.25
CA SER A 228 32.46 23.14 4.12
C SER A 228 31.82 22.27 3.03
N ILE A 229 31.11 21.21 3.39
CA ILE A 229 30.37 20.36 2.45
C ILE A 229 29.28 21.19 1.75
N LYS A 230 28.51 21.98 2.51
CA LYS A 230 27.45 22.82 1.97
C LYS A 230 27.97 23.87 0.97
N GLN A 231 29.17 24.41 1.18
CA GLN A 231 29.82 25.32 0.24
C GLN A 231 30.20 24.63 -1.08
N LEU A 232 30.61 23.36 -1.04
CA LEU A 232 30.96 22.59 -2.23
C LEU A 232 29.72 22.09 -3.00
N ALA A 233 28.68 21.68 -2.27
CA ALA A 233 27.46 21.10 -2.82
C ALA A 233 26.20 21.81 -2.28
N PRO A 234 25.95 23.07 -2.69
CA PRO A 234 24.84 23.86 -2.14
C PRO A 234 23.44 23.32 -2.46
N LYS A 235 23.32 22.40 -3.43
CA LYS A 235 22.05 21.79 -3.85
C LYS A 235 21.70 20.50 -3.11
N GLN A 236 22.68 19.86 -2.45
CA GLN A 236 22.52 18.57 -1.78
C GLN A 236 22.39 18.78 -0.27
N LEU A 237 21.70 17.86 0.40
CA LEU A 237 21.52 17.91 1.85
C LEU A 237 22.78 17.42 2.57
N VAL A 238 22.89 17.72 3.85
CA VAL A 238 23.97 17.31 4.74
C VAL A 238 23.36 16.85 6.07
N THR A 239 23.81 15.70 6.57
CA THR A 239 23.41 15.17 7.87
C THR A 239 24.62 14.64 8.66
N THR A 240 24.44 14.33 9.93
CA THR A 240 25.51 13.89 10.83
C THR A 240 25.76 12.39 10.78
N GLY A 241 24.72 11.56 10.69
CA GLY A 241 24.82 10.10 10.76
C GLY A 241 24.72 9.50 12.16
N VAL A 242 24.11 10.20 13.13
CA VAL A 242 24.16 9.83 14.56
C VAL A 242 23.05 8.86 14.96
N GLU A 243 23.30 8.10 16.01
CA GLU A 243 22.35 7.09 16.53
C GLU A 243 21.17 7.67 17.31
N GLY A 244 21.22 8.96 17.69
CA GLY A 244 20.29 9.59 18.61
C GLY A 244 20.84 9.77 20.02
N ASN A 245 19.96 9.78 21.03
CA ASN A 245 20.32 9.93 22.46
C ASN A 245 20.88 8.63 23.06
N ILE A 246 21.93 8.09 22.47
CA ILE A 246 22.67 6.93 22.96
C ILE A 246 24.11 7.32 23.29
N SER A 247 24.69 6.65 24.29
CA SER A 247 26.04 6.92 24.79
C SER A 247 26.17 8.39 25.24
N SER A 248 27.15 9.13 24.73
CA SER A 248 27.42 10.53 25.06
C SER A 248 26.69 11.56 24.18
N ASN A 249 25.92 11.10 23.20
CA ASN A 249 25.34 11.99 22.18
C ASN A 249 24.11 12.74 22.71
N ASN A 250 23.87 13.92 22.16
CA ASN A 250 22.71 14.75 22.45
C ASN A 250 22.07 15.15 21.12
N PHE A 251 21.00 14.46 20.75
CA PHE A 251 20.38 14.59 19.43
C PHE A 251 20.06 16.03 19.04
N SER A 252 19.62 16.89 19.97
CA SER A 252 19.34 18.29 19.63
C SER A 252 20.62 19.09 19.35
N ASN A 253 21.65 18.92 20.18
CA ASN A 253 22.92 19.63 20.02
C ASN A 253 23.72 19.14 18.81
N ASP A 254 23.74 17.83 18.59
CA ASP A 254 24.49 17.19 17.51
C ASP A 254 24.01 17.67 16.14
N HIS A 255 22.73 18.01 16.03
CA HIS A 255 22.12 18.56 14.82
C HIS A 255 21.92 20.08 14.85
N ALA A 256 22.51 20.82 15.79
CA ALA A 256 22.22 22.26 15.95
C ALA A 256 22.83 23.14 14.85
N SER A 257 23.90 22.69 14.18
CA SER A 257 24.57 23.45 13.10
C SER A 257 23.59 23.85 11.99
N PRO A 258 23.57 25.10 11.50
CA PRO A 258 22.69 25.52 10.40
C PRO A 258 23.03 24.85 9.07
N CYS A 259 24.22 24.26 8.94
CA CYS A 259 24.67 23.55 7.74
C CYS A 259 24.27 22.06 7.72
N ILE A 260 23.60 21.57 8.77
CA ILE A 260 22.93 20.26 8.81
C ILE A 260 21.46 20.47 8.42
N ASP A 261 20.95 19.75 7.41
CA ASP A 261 19.60 20.00 6.90
C ASP A 261 18.54 19.11 7.55
N TYR A 262 18.88 17.88 7.92
CA TYR A 262 18.01 16.93 8.60
C TYR A 262 18.74 16.20 9.73
N ALA A 263 17.99 15.55 10.60
CA ALA A 263 18.49 14.83 11.75
C ALA A 263 18.28 13.33 11.61
N THR A 264 19.21 12.55 12.13
CA THR A 264 19.19 11.09 12.01
C THR A 264 19.32 10.41 13.35
N PHE A 265 18.64 9.27 13.48
CA PHE A 265 18.74 8.40 14.64
C PHE A 265 18.69 6.94 14.18
N HIS A 266 19.29 6.04 14.95
CA HIS A 266 19.38 4.61 14.66
C HIS A 266 18.67 3.82 15.76
N LEU A 267 18.34 2.55 15.53
CA LEU A 267 17.61 1.74 16.51
C LEU A 267 18.14 0.30 16.58
N TRP A 268 18.99 0.05 17.58
CA TRP A 268 19.73 -1.20 17.77
C TRP A 268 19.38 -1.92 19.07
N VAL A 269 18.10 -2.31 19.23
CA VAL A 269 17.58 -2.91 20.47
C VAL A 269 18.33 -4.18 20.91
N GLN A 270 18.89 -4.94 19.96
CA GLN A 270 19.70 -6.12 20.26
C GLN A 270 21.08 -5.73 20.80
N ASN A 271 21.79 -4.84 20.11
CA ASN A 271 23.12 -4.36 20.50
C ASN A 271 23.09 -3.62 21.85
N TRP A 272 21.99 -2.94 22.16
CA TRP A 272 21.79 -2.24 23.43
C TRP A 272 21.31 -3.14 24.57
N ASN A 273 21.29 -4.47 24.37
CA ASN A 273 20.87 -5.48 25.35
C ASN A 273 19.42 -5.33 25.84
N ILE A 274 18.54 -4.78 25.00
CA ILE A 274 17.11 -4.62 25.29
C ILE A 274 16.32 -5.82 24.76
N TYR A 275 16.79 -6.41 23.66
CA TYR A 275 16.25 -7.60 23.03
C TYR A 275 17.27 -8.75 23.07
N ASP A 276 16.85 -9.92 23.58
CA ASP A 276 17.60 -11.16 23.46
C ASP A 276 16.87 -12.11 22.51
N PRO A 277 17.40 -12.37 21.30
CA PRO A 277 16.76 -13.28 20.34
C PRO A 277 16.65 -14.72 20.83
N LYS A 278 17.48 -15.16 21.78
CA LYS A 278 17.38 -16.50 22.39
C LYS A 278 16.31 -16.58 23.47
N ASN A 279 15.84 -15.42 23.96
CA ASN A 279 14.70 -15.30 24.87
C ASN A 279 13.66 -14.31 24.32
N ALA A 280 13.28 -14.48 23.06
CA ALA A 280 12.41 -13.53 22.37
C ALA A 280 11.01 -13.44 22.97
N SER A 281 10.47 -14.52 23.56
CA SER A 281 9.13 -14.49 24.19
C SER A 281 9.03 -13.44 25.30
N ASP A 282 10.09 -13.31 26.09
CA ASP A 282 10.10 -12.46 27.28
C ASP A 282 10.60 -11.05 26.96
N THR A 283 11.60 -10.93 26.07
CA THR A 283 12.29 -9.66 25.82
C THR A 283 11.71 -8.88 24.64
N PHE A 284 11.05 -9.54 23.68
CA PHE A 284 10.51 -8.84 22.50
C PHE A 284 9.44 -7.79 22.83
N PRO A 285 8.46 -8.03 23.74
CA PRO A 285 7.48 -7.01 24.09
C PRO A 285 8.11 -5.73 24.67
N SER A 286 9.12 -5.86 25.54
CA SER A 286 9.83 -4.71 26.12
C SER A 286 10.70 -4.00 25.08
N ALA A 287 11.35 -4.75 24.19
CA ALA A 287 12.11 -4.18 23.09
C ALA A 287 11.23 -3.38 22.13
N LEU A 288 10.03 -3.88 21.83
CA LEU A 288 9.07 -3.20 20.98
C LEU A 288 8.55 -1.90 21.61
N GLU A 289 8.26 -1.93 22.92
CA GLU A 289 7.86 -0.74 23.66
C GLU A 289 9.00 0.29 23.77
N PHE A 290 10.25 -0.17 23.97
CA PHE A 290 11.41 0.70 23.94
C PHE A 290 11.56 1.36 22.56
N ALA A 291 11.51 0.56 21.48
CA ALA A 291 11.59 1.04 20.11
C ALA A 291 10.55 2.14 19.82
N ARG A 292 9.29 1.90 20.21
CA ARG A 292 8.21 2.88 20.06
C ARG A 292 8.53 4.20 20.78
N LYS A 293 8.95 4.13 22.04
CA LYS A 293 9.30 5.31 22.85
C LYS A 293 10.52 6.05 22.29
N TYR A 294 11.52 5.31 21.81
CA TYR A 294 12.73 5.88 21.22
C TYR A 294 12.36 6.64 19.94
N ILE A 295 11.55 6.05 19.05
CA ILE A 295 11.02 6.74 17.87
C ILE A 295 10.22 7.98 18.28
N GLU A 296 9.28 7.87 19.22
CA GLU A 296 8.46 8.97 19.71
C GLU A 296 9.27 10.15 20.25
N TYR A 297 10.34 9.86 20.98
CA TYR A 297 11.26 10.88 21.47
C TYR A 297 11.93 11.65 20.34
N HIS A 298 12.48 10.94 19.34
CA HIS A 298 13.21 11.57 18.24
C HIS A 298 12.28 12.33 17.28
N VAL A 299 11.09 11.81 16.98
CA VAL A 299 10.09 12.51 16.13
C VAL A 299 9.43 13.71 16.84
N ALA A 300 9.57 13.81 18.16
CA ALA A 300 9.17 15.00 18.90
C ALA A 300 10.09 16.20 18.63
N TYR A 301 11.31 15.97 18.13
CA TYR A 301 12.20 17.04 17.68
C TYR A 301 11.58 17.83 16.54
N LYS A 302 11.53 19.16 16.69
CA LYS A 302 10.81 20.05 15.76
C LYS A 302 11.71 20.97 14.96
N GLU A 303 13.04 20.97 15.14
CA GLU A 303 13.88 21.92 14.42
C GLU A 303 14.14 21.51 12.97
N LYS A 304 14.28 20.20 12.70
CA LYS A 304 14.65 19.65 11.39
C LYS A 304 13.86 18.38 11.07
N PRO A 305 13.75 17.99 9.77
CA PRO A 305 13.23 16.66 9.42
C PRO A 305 14.03 15.57 10.13
N VAL A 306 13.38 14.45 10.44
CA VAL A 306 14.00 13.32 11.15
C VAL A 306 13.91 12.08 10.27
N VAL A 307 15.00 11.32 10.20
CA VAL A 307 15.10 10.05 9.44
C VAL A 307 15.60 8.95 10.38
N LEU A 308 14.93 7.79 10.37
CA LEU A 308 15.43 6.57 11.02
C LEU A 308 16.29 5.80 10.02
N GLU A 309 17.57 6.12 9.92
CA GLU A 309 18.41 5.60 8.83
C GLU A 309 19.09 4.26 9.11
N GLU A 310 18.95 3.72 10.32
CA GLU A 310 19.30 2.33 10.61
C GLU A 310 18.37 1.71 11.65
N PHE A 311 17.90 0.49 11.37
CA PHE A 311 17.27 -0.38 12.37
C PHE A 311 17.30 -1.83 11.88
N GLY A 312 17.46 -2.77 12.81
CA GLY A 312 17.51 -4.19 12.50
C GLY A 312 17.43 -5.06 13.76
N ILE A 313 17.00 -6.31 13.58
CA ILE A 313 17.15 -7.39 14.57
C ILE A 313 17.51 -8.70 13.87
N SER A 314 18.12 -9.63 14.61
CA SER A 314 18.59 -10.89 14.06
C SER A 314 17.46 -11.77 13.53
N ARG A 315 17.80 -12.87 12.87
CA ARG A 315 16.85 -13.96 12.64
C ARG A 315 16.49 -14.63 13.97
N ASP A 316 15.48 -15.48 13.95
CA ASP A 316 14.96 -16.13 15.16
C ASP A 316 16.07 -16.94 15.86
N ASN A 317 16.14 -16.86 17.20
CA ASN A 317 17.14 -17.53 18.03
C ASN A 317 18.62 -17.16 17.77
N ASP A 318 18.87 -15.98 17.19
CA ASP A 318 20.22 -15.54 16.79
C ASP A 318 20.85 -16.46 15.73
N ASP A 319 20.03 -17.10 14.89
CA ASP A 319 20.51 -17.92 13.78
C ASP A 319 21.00 -17.02 12.64
N HIS A 320 22.14 -17.39 12.06
CA HIS A 320 22.80 -16.64 10.99
C HIS A 320 22.69 -17.36 9.63
N SER A 321 21.97 -18.47 9.57
CA SER A 321 21.65 -19.15 8.32
C SER A 321 20.65 -18.33 7.51
N ALA A 322 20.87 -18.20 6.20
CA ALA A 322 19.95 -17.54 5.29
C ALA A 322 18.58 -18.25 5.17
N THR A 323 18.46 -19.49 5.66
CA THR A 323 17.20 -20.25 5.69
C THR A 323 16.51 -20.24 7.05
N ALA A 324 17.13 -19.61 8.06
CA ALA A 324 16.55 -19.58 9.40
C ALA A 324 15.24 -18.77 9.42
N PRO A 325 14.29 -19.09 10.31
CA PRO A 325 13.05 -18.32 10.43
C PRO A 325 13.29 -16.84 10.82
N ILE A 326 12.39 -15.97 10.36
CA ILE A 326 12.45 -14.50 10.55
C ILE A 326 11.16 -13.97 11.19
N THR A 327 10.49 -14.78 11.99
CA THR A 327 9.14 -14.46 12.48
C THR A 327 9.12 -13.28 13.45
N ILE A 328 10.17 -13.10 14.25
CA ILE A 328 10.28 -11.96 15.17
C ILE A 328 10.72 -10.70 14.42
N ARG A 329 11.65 -10.84 13.46
CA ARG A 329 12.05 -9.76 12.55
C ARG A 329 10.86 -9.17 11.81
N ASP A 330 10.00 -10.02 11.23
CA ASP A 330 8.81 -9.57 10.52
C ASP A 330 7.88 -8.74 11.42
N LYS A 331 7.64 -9.18 12.66
CA LYS A 331 6.83 -8.43 13.64
C LYS A 331 7.46 -7.08 13.98
N TYR A 332 8.79 -7.04 14.12
CA TYR A 332 9.54 -5.83 14.44
C TYR A 332 9.48 -4.82 13.28
N TYR A 333 9.79 -5.27 12.06
CA TYR A 333 9.73 -4.43 10.85
C TYR A 333 8.32 -3.91 10.61
N GLN A 334 7.31 -4.78 10.77
CA GLN A 334 5.91 -4.38 10.67
C GLN A 334 5.57 -3.21 11.59
N ALA A 335 5.97 -3.29 12.86
CA ALA A 335 5.68 -2.25 13.84
C ALA A 335 6.43 -0.94 13.55
N ILE A 336 7.73 -1.02 13.24
CA ILE A 336 8.54 0.17 12.92
C ILE A 336 7.98 0.87 11.70
N PHE A 337 7.67 0.16 10.61
CA PHE A 337 7.10 0.78 9.43
C PHE A 337 5.71 1.39 9.69
N GLN A 338 4.89 0.77 10.54
CA GLN A 338 3.61 1.34 10.98
C GLN A 338 3.80 2.67 11.71
N TRP A 339 4.75 2.75 12.64
CA TRP A 339 5.02 3.98 13.38
C TRP A 339 5.68 5.05 12.51
N ALA A 340 6.66 4.67 11.70
CA ALA A 340 7.30 5.57 10.75
C ALA A 340 6.27 6.19 9.79
N ARG A 341 5.30 5.40 9.32
CA ARG A 341 4.17 5.89 8.54
C ARG A 341 3.33 6.89 9.34
N ALA A 342 2.97 6.55 10.57
CA ALA A 342 2.12 7.38 11.41
C ALA A 342 2.78 8.73 11.74
N TYR A 343 4.09 8.71 12.01
CA TYR A 343 4.90 9.90 12.29
C TYR A 343 5.43 10.59 11.03
N ARG A 344 5.21 9.99 9.86
CA ARG A 344 5.65 10.49 8.55
C ARG A 344 7.17 10.76 8.49
N ILE A 345 7.96 9.82 8.99
CA ILE A 345 9.42 9.88 8.90
C ILE A 345 9.94 8.85 7.90
N PRO A 346 10.95 9.19 7.06
CA PRO A 346 11.61 8.22 6.22
C PRO A 346 12.45 7.25 7.05
N VAL A 347 12.67 6.07 6.50
CA VAL A 347 13.44 5.02 7.18
C VAL A 347 14.36 4.28 6.22
N ASN A 348 15.49 3.77 6.71
CA ASN A 348 16.30 2.78 6.01
C ASN A 348 16.49 1.57 6.93
N PHE A 349 16.05 0.39 6.49
CA PHE A 349 16.32 -0.82 7.25
C PHE A 349 17.80 -1.21 7.09
N TRP A 350 18.38 -1.75 8.15
CA TRP A 350 19.70 -2.37 8.10
C TRP A 350 19.52 -3.90 8.12
N ALA A 351 19.98 -4.63 7.10
CA ALA A 351 20.51 -4.13 5.81
C ALA A 351 20.18 -5.12 4.69
N TYR A 352 20.21 -4.66 3.44
CA TYR A 352 19.92 -5.55 2.31
C TYR A 352 21.12 -6.43 1.99
N GLY A 353 20.97 -7.74 2.15
CA GLY A 353 21.97 -8.76 1.77
C GLY A 353 21.79 -9.27 0.35
N GLY A 354 20.57 -9.14 -0.20
CA GLY A 354 20.26 -9.50 -1.58
C GLY A 354 20.60 -10.95 -1.90
N GLU A 355 21.26 -11.17 -3.04
CA GLU A 355 21.63 -12.50 -3.54
C GLU A 355 22.85 -13.09 -2.79
N GLY A 356 23.60 -12.26 -2.07
CA GLY A 356 24.79 -12.69 -1.36
C GLY A 356 24.45 -13.64 -0.22
N ARG A 357 25.36 -14.56 0.11
CA ARG A 357 25.19 -15.48 1.23
C ARG A 357 26.45 -15.60 2.07
N PRO A 358 26.32 -15.76 3.40
CA PRO A 358 27.46 -16.07 4.23
C PRO A 358 28.02 -17.43 3.81
N ARG A 359 29.34 -17.54 3.70
CA ARG A 359 30.01 -18.81 3.38
C ARG A 359 29.65 -19.91 4.37
N LEU A 360 29.55 -19.56 5.65
CA LEU A 360 28.97 -20.36 6.72
C LEU A 360 28.19 -19.42 7.64
N PRO A 361 27.08 -19.87 8.26
CA PRO A 361 26.38 -19.08 9.27
C PRO A 361 27.35 -18.57 10.33
N ARG A 362 27.28 -17.27 10.65
CA ARG A 362 28.11 -16.62 11.69
C ARG A 362 29.61 -16.61 11.37
N ALA A 363 30.02 -16.88 10.13
CA ALA A 363 31.41 -16.73 9.72
C ALA A 363 31.85 -15.26 9.85
N ASN A 364 33.14 -15.04 10.11
CA ASN A 364 33.74 -13.73 9.84
C ASN A 364 33.94 -13.61 8.34
N TRP A 365 33.63 -12.44 7.79
CA TRP A 365 33.87 -12.15 6.38
C TRP A 365 35.37 -12.22 6.07
N THR A 366 35.71 -12.80 4.92
CA THR A 366 37.07 -12.82 4.38
C THR A 366 37.05 -12.41 2.91
N GLN A 367 38.18 -11.90 2.41
CA GLN A 367 38.28 -11.49 1.02
C GLN A 367 37.89 -12.63 0.07
N GLY A 368 36.90 -12.37 -0.79
CA GLY A 368 36.34 -13.34 -1.73
C GLY A 368 34.99 -13.93 -1.28
N ASP A 369 34.60 -13.77 -0.02
CA ASP A 369 33.23 -14.02 0.42
C ASP A 369 32.30 -12.95 -0.19
N ASP A 370 31.03 -13.30 -0.39
CA ASP A 370 30.02 -12.35 -0.86
C ASP A 370 29.91 -11.16 0.08
N PHE A 371 29.81 -9.95 -0.48
CA PHE A 371 29.31 -8.81 0.28
C PHE A 371 27.81 -9.03 0.58
N ILE A 372 27.42 -8.85 1.83
CA ILE A 372 26.03 -8.88 2.30
C ILE A 372 25.77 -7.66 3.21
N GLY A 373 24.60 -7.59 3.84
CA GLY A 373 24.22 -6.46 4.68
C GLY A 373 25.06 -6.31 5.96
N ASP A 374 25.70 -7.38 6.43
CA ASP A 374 26.52 -7.40 7.65
C ASP A 374 27.99 -7.06 7.32
N PRO A 375 28.56 -5.92 7.78
CA PRO A 375 29.94 -5.55 7.49
C PRO A 375 30.96 -6.52 8.09
N PRO A 376 32.23 -6.48 7.65
CA PRO A 376 33.22 -7.50 8.01
C PRO A 376 33.58 -7.63 9.49
N HIS A 377 33.20 -6.67 10.33
CA HIS A 377 33.33 -6.77 11.78
C HIS A 377 32.22 -7.56 12.48
N GLU A 378 31.12 -7.82 11.76
CA GLU A 378 29.95 -8.55 12.26
C GLU A 378 29.95 -9.98 11.76
N PRO A 379 29.36 -10.91 12.55
CA PRO A 379 29.09 -12.24 12.06
C PRO A 379 28.17 -12.21 10.84
N GLN A 380 28.58 -12.91 9.78
CA GLN A 380 27.86 -12.88 8.51
C GLN A 380 26.52 -13.63 8.63
N GLY A 381 25.43 -12.95 8.27
CA GLY A 381 24.04 -13.41 8.35
C GLY A 381 23.26 -12.91 9.56
N TRP A 382 23.77 -11.92 10.29
CA TRP A 382 23.17 -11.40 11.51
C TRP A 382 21.89 -10.60 11.21
N TYR A 383 22.01 -9.45 10.52
CA TYR A 383 20.94 -8.53 10.19
C TYR A 383 20.57 -8.50 8.70
N SER A 384 21.36 -9.14 7.83
CA SER A 384 21.05 -9.25 6.40
C SER A 384 19.60 -9.70 6.12
N VAL A 385 18.92 -8.94 5.27
CA VAL A 385 17.66 -9.31 4.61
C VAL A 385 17.99 -9.85 3.22
N TYR A 386 17.72 -11.13 3.00
CA TYR A 386 18.04 -11.80 1.73
C TYR A 386 16.92 -11.68 0.71
N ASP A 387 17.25 -11.87 -0.57
CA ASP A 387 16.27 -11.94 -1.66
C ASP A 387 15.25 -13.10 -1.50
N THR A 388 15.54 -14.07 -0.65
CA THR A 388 14.66 -15.20 -0.31
C THR A 388 13.85 -15.00 0.98
N ASP A 389 13.98 -13.86 1.67
CA ASP A 389 13.21 -13.55 2.89
C ASP A 389 11.81 -13.02 2.53
N GLU A 390 11.02 -13.85 1.81
CA GLU A 390 9.77 -13.45 1.15
C GLU A 390 8.81 -12.66 2.06
N SER A 391 8.64 -13.07 3.32
CA SER A 391 7.72 -12.40 4.25
C SER A 391 8.22 -11.01 4.69
N THR A 392 9.52 -10.85 4.94
CA THR A 392 10.12 -9.53 5.22
C THR A 392 10.04 -8.63 3.99
N LEU A 393 10.32 -9.18 2.80
CA LEU A 393 10.26 -8.44 1.53
C LEU A 393 8.82 -7.99 1.20
N GLU A 394 7.79 -8.81 1.48
CA GLU A 394 6.39 -8.42 1.32
C GLU A 394 6.02 -7.25 2.25
N ILE A 395 6.51 -7.27 3.50
CA ILE A 395 6.32 -6.17 4.46
C ILE A 395 6.96 -4.89 3.92
N ILE A 396 8.23 -4.96 3.48
CA ILE A 396 8.95 -3.82 2.89
C ILE A 396 8.18 -3.28 1.69
N HIS A 397 7.80 -4.16 0.75
CA HIS A 397 7.10 -3.76 -0.47
C HIS A 397 5.78 -3.04 -0.18
N ARG A 398 4.99 -3.59 0.75
CA ARG A 398 3.72 -2.98 1.16
C ARG A 398 3.94 -1.57 1.70
N PHE A 399 4.92 -1.36 2.60
CA PHE A 399 5.14 -0.04 3.19
C PHE A 399 5.78 0.95 2.24
N ALA A 400 6.74 0.51 1.42
CA ALA A 400 7.30 1.33 0.35
C ALA A 400 6.21 1.86 -0.58
N SER A 401 5.30 0.99 -1.03
CA SER A 401 4.15 1.38 -1.86
C SER A 401 3.22 2.39 -1.17
N ILE A 402 2.99 2.24 0.14
CA ILE A 402 2.19 3.18 0.93
C ILE A 402 2.89 4.54 1.05
N PHE A 403 4.20 4.56 1.27
CA PHE A 403 5.01 5.78 1.42
C PHE A 403 5.06 6.55 0.10
N LEU A 404 5.24 5.86 -1.03
CA LEU A 404 5.19 6.45 -2.37
C LEU A 404 3.81 7.07 -2.70
N THR A 405 2.72 6.43 -2.26
CA THR A 405 1.37 6.97 -2.44
C THR A 405 1.15 8.26 -1.62
N ILE A 406 1.86 8.41 -0.49
CA ILE A 406 1.83 9.64 0.33
C ILE A 406 2.52 10.82 -0.38
N LEU A 407 3.49 10.59 -1.28
CA LEU A 407 4.18 11.64 -2.05
C LEU A 407 3.30 12.27 -3.13
N GLN A 408 2.26 11.56 -3.57
CA GLN A 408 1.24 12.11 -4.47
C GLN A 408 0.14 12.90 -3.73
N THR A 409 0.25 13.00 -2.39
CA THR A 409 -0.76 13.65 -1.52
C THR A 409 -0.24 14.91 -0.82
N THR A 410 0.96 15.39 -1.16
CA THR A 410 1.68 16.40 -0.36
C THR A 410 2.10 17.64 -1.16
N GLU A 411 1.25 18.10 -2.06
CA GLU A 411 1.30 19.48 -2.52
C GLU A 411 0.59 20.33 -1.47
N THR A 412 1.27 21.40 -1.09
CA THR A 412 1.00 22.27 0.06
C THR A 412 -0.43 22.82 0.02
N ARG A 413 -1.30 22.33 0.93
CA ARG A 413 -2.54 23.04 1.30
C ARG A 413 -2.30 23.88 2.55
N THR A 414 -1.51 24.94 2.43
CA THR A 414 -2.03 26.22 2.93
C THR A 414 -3.23 26.55 2.07
N MET A 415 -4.37 26.85 2.71
CA MET A 415 -5.58 27.31 2.06
C MET A 415 -5.27 28.31 0.92
N ASN A 416 -5.32 27.81 -0.32
CA ASN A 416 -6.03 28.47 -1.39
C ASN A 416 -7.04 27.47 -1.94
N LEU A 417 -8.28 27.90 -1.89
CA LEU A 417 -9.51 27.12 -1.85
C LEU A 417 -9.95 26.58 -3.22
N THR A 418 -9.03 26.23 -4.12
CA THR A 418 -9.42 26.12 -5.55
C THR A 418 -8.95 24.91 -6.36
N GLN A 419 -8.08 24.00 -5.91
CA GLN A 419 -7.66 22.86 -6.78
C GLN A 419 -7.50 21.49 -6.12
N LEU A 420 -8.25 21.21 -5.04
CA LEU A 420 -8.66 19.84 -4.70
C LEU A 420 -9.96 19.53 -5.45
N THR A 421 -9.89 19.54 -6.78
CA THR A 421 -11.05 19.13 -7.57
C THR A 421 -11.17 17.62 -7.41
N ILE A 422 -12.05 17.20 -6.50
CA ILE A 422 -12.85 15.99 -6.67
C ILE A 422 -13.20 15.97 -8.16
N ASP A 423 -12.89 14.89 -8.88
CA ASP A 423 -13.37 14.77 -10.25
C ASP A 423 -14.85 15.16 -10.23
N PRO A 424 -15.26 16.29 -10.83
CA PRO A 424 -16.63 16.78 -10.70
C PRO A 424 -17.62 15.72 -11.17
N SER A 425 -17.16 14.80 -12.03
CA SER A 425 -17.91 13.60 -12.40
C SER A 425 -18.35 12.81 -11.18
N LEU A 426 -17.55 12.64 -10.12
CA LEU A 426 -17.93 11.89 -8.91
C LEU A 426 -19.06 12.57 -8.13
N ILE A 427 -19.06 13.89 -8.03
CA ILE A 427 -20.18 14.63 -7.41
C ILE A 427 -21.44 14.46 -8.26
N VAL A 428 -21.31 14.62 -9.58
CA VAL A 428 -22.40 14.40 -10.53
C VAL A 428 -22.92 12.97 -10.45
N TRP A 429 -22.04 11.99 -10.27
CA TRP A 429 -22.36 10.58 -10.15
C TRP A 429 -23.10 10.32 -8.84
N ASN A 430 -22.59 10.81 -7.70
CA ASN A 430 -23.28 10.71 -6.41
C ASN A 430 -24.68 11.35 -6.47
N ILE A 431 -24.80 12.56 -7.03
CA ILE A 431 -26.10 13.25 -7.18
C ILE A 431 -27.03 12.43 -8.10
N SER A 432 -26.54 11.99 -9.26
CA SER A 432 -27.32 11.19 -10.20
C SER A 432 -27.82 9.90 -9.54
N THR A 433 -26.95 9.24 -8.78
CA THR A 433 -27.30 8.01 -8.07
C THR A 433 -28.28 8.25 -6.94
N ILE A 434 -28.14 9.35 -6.18
CA ILE A 434 -29.12 9.76 -5.18
C ILE A 434 -30.49 9.99 -5.83
N VAL A 435 -30.54 10.68 -6.98
CA VAL A 435 -31.79 10.94 -7.71
C VAL A 435 -32.41 9.64 -8.21
N LEU A 436 -31.64 8.77 -8.87
CA LEU A 436 -32.12 7.49 -9.39
C LEU A 436 -32.65 6.58 -8.26
N THR A 437 -31.91 6.49 -7.16
CA THR A 437 -32.32 5.72 -5.97
C THR A 437 -33.57 6.30 -5.33
N THR A 438 -33.67 7.63 -5.20
CA THR A 438 -34.87 8.30 -4.66
C THR A 438 -36.09 8.04 -5.53
N LEU A 439 -35.97 8.16 -6.85
CA LEU A 439 -37.04 7.84 -7.80
C LEU A 439 -37.51 6.39 -7.66
N GLY A 440 -36.57 5.44 -7.54
CA GLY A 440 -36.91 4.04 -7.34
C GLY A 440 -37.62 3.78 -6.00
N ILE A 441 -37.20 4.44 -4.91
CA ILE A 441 -37.88 4.37 -3.60
C ILE A 441 -39.31 4.91 -3.70
N VAL A 442 -39.50 6.05 -4.36
CA VAL A 442 -40.83 6.67 -4.55
C VAL A 442 -41.74 5.73 -5.33
N LEU A 443 -41.27 5.17 -6.45
CA LEU A 443 -42.05 4.20 -7.24
C LEU A 443 -42.40 2.96 -6.42
N ALA A 444 -41.42 2.37 -5.72
CA ALA A 444 -41.64 1.21 -4.88
C ALA A 444 -42.69 1.49 -3.79
N THR A 445 -42.63 2.66 -3.17
CA THR A 445 -43.57 3.10 -2.13
C THR A 445 -44.97 3.32 -2.71
N LEU A 446 -45.10 3.98 -3.85
CA LEU A 446 -46.37 4.16 -4.54
C LEU A 446 -47.02 2.83 -4.92
N PHE A 447 -46.24 1.87 -5.43
CA PHE A 447 -46.75 0.54 -5.77
C PHE A 447 -47.18 -0.21 -4.52
N LEU A 448 -46.38 -0.17 -3.45
CA LEU A 448 -46.71 -0.78 -2.17
C LEU A 448 -48.03 -0.22 -1.62
N ILE A 449 -48.16 1.11 -1.51
CA ILE A 449 -49.38 1.77 -1.05
C ILE A 449 -50.58 1.40 -1.93
N THR A 450 -50.40 1.37 -3.24
CA THR A 450 -51.47 1.01 -4.18
C THR A 450 -51.99 -0.40 -3.91
N ILE A 451 -51.07 -1.36 -3.74
CA ILE A 451 -51.39 -2.76 -3.46
C ILE A 451 -52.11 -2.90 -2.11
N LEU A 452 -51.63 -2.20 -1.08
CA LEU A 452 -52.19 -2.27 0.28
C LEU A 452 -53.61 -1.69 0.37
N ILE A 453 -53.89 -0.60 -0.35
CA ILE A 453 -55.20 0.04 -0.36
C ILE A 453 -56.19 -0.73 -1.23
N ASP A 454 -55.77 -1.27 -2.37
CA ASP A 454 -56.67 -2.02 -3.26
C ASP A 454 -57.07 -3.37 -2.66
N LYS A 455 -58.37 -3.50 -2.32
CA LYS A 455 -58.93 -4.70 -1.68
C LYS A 455 -58.73 -5.96 -2.52
N LYS A 456 -58.67 -5.84 -3.86
CA LYS A 456 -58.46 -6.98 -4.76
C LYS A 456 -56.99 -7.40 -4.80
N SER A 457 -56.08 -6.44 -4.87
CA SER A 457 -54.65 -6.69 -4.89
C SER A 457 -54.15 -7.27 -3.57
N LYS A 458 -54.52 -6.70 -2.41
CA LYS A 458 -54.05 -7.18 -1.10
C LYS A 458 -54.45 -8.61 -0.75
N LYS A 459 -55.51 -9.14 -1.39
CA LYS A 459 -55.97 -10.54 -1.22
C LYS A 459 -55.37 -11.50 -2.24
N ASN A 460 -54.63 -11.00 -3.23
CA ASN A 460 -54.05 -11.83 -4.28
C ASN A 460 -52.60 -12.24 -3.90
N PRO A 461 -52.30 -13.54 -3.74
CA PRO A 461 -50.99 -14.02 -3.31
C PRO A 461 -49.81 -13.48 -4.14
N ILE A 462 -49.94 -13.38 -5.47
CA ILE A 462 -48.85 -12.84 -6.30
C ILE A 462 -48.62 -11.34 -6.04
N MET A 463 -49.68 -10.59 -5.76
CA MET A 463 -49.56 -9.15 -5.48
C MET A 463 -48.93 -8.89 -4.11
N VAL A 464 -49.10 -9.80 -3.15
CA VAL A 464 -48.44 -9.73 -1.84
C VAL A 464 -46.94 -10.02 -1.95
N LEU A 465 -46.52 -10.93 -2.84
CA LEU A 465 -45.09 -11.10 -3.16
C LEU A 465 -44.49 -9.89 -3.88
N VAL A 466 -45.26 -9.25 -4.76
CA VAL A 466 -44.88 -7.98 -5.40
C VAL A 466 -44.76 -6.88 -4.35
N ALA A 467 -45.67 -6.81 -3.38
CA ALA A 467 -45.59 -5.89 -2.25
C ALA A 467 -44.34 -6.13 -1.39
N ASN A 468 -44.00 -7.38 -1.08
CA ASN A 468 -42.75 -7.71 -0.39
C ASN A 468 -41.52 -7.24 -1.19
N SER A 469 -41.55 -7.42 -2.51
CA SER A 469 -40.45 -6.97 -3.37
C SER A 469 -40.35 -5.45 -3.43
N CYS A 470 -41.47 -4.74 -3.36
CA CYS A 470 -41.46 -3.28 -3.17
C CYS A 470 -40.87 -2.89 -1.80
N LEU A 471 -41.19 -3.63 -0.74
CA LEU A 471 -40.65 -3.37 0.61
C LEU A 471 -39.14 -3.62 0.69
N SER A 472 -38.65 -4.76 0.19
CA SER A 472 -37.21 -5.05 0.16
C SER A 472 -36.45 -4.07 -0.72
N SER A 473 -37.07 -3.66 -1.83
CA SER A 473 -36.60 -2.58 -2.70
C SER A 473 -36.45 -1.25 -1.95
N ILE A 474 -37.41 -0.87 -1.11
CA ILE A 474 -37.32 0.35 -0.29
C ILE A 474 -36.15 0.24 0.70
N VAL A 475 -35.99 -0.90 1.39
CA VAL A 475 -34.90 -1.08 2.36
C VAL A 475 -33.53 -1.01 1.70
N PHE A 476 -33.35 -1.68 0.56
CA PHE A 476 -32.12 -1.60 -0.23
C PHE A 476 -31.86 -0.17 -0.73
N GLY A 477 -32.90 0.51 -1.24
CA GLY A 477 -32.79 1.89 -1.69
C GLY A 477 -32.38 2.86 -0.56
N ILE A 478 -32.95 2.71 0.64
CA ILE A 478 -32.60 3.55 1.79
C ILE A 478 -31.14 3.34 2.20
N ASP A 479 -30.67 2.10 2.27
CA ASP A 479 -29.28 1.80 2.59
C ASP A 479 -28.30 2.41 1.57
N MET A 480 -28.58 2.23 0.27
CA MET A 480 -27.80 2.83 -0.80
C MET A 480 -27.82 4.35 -0.70
N LEU A 481 -28.98 4.95 -0.43
CA LEU A 481 -29.14 6.39 -0.27
C LEU A 481 -28.29 6.92 0.89
N VAL A 482 -28.29 6.24 2.05
CA VAL A 482 -27.43 6.60 3.18
C VAL A 482 -25.95 6.52 2.79
N CYS A 483 -25.53 5.46 2.11
CA CYS A 483 -24.15 5.31 1.66
C CYS A 483 -23.73 6.45 0.71
N PHE A 484 -24.57 6.81 -0.26
CA PHE A 484 -24.28 7.89 -1.20
C PHE A 484 -24.40 9.28 -0.60
N LEU A 485 -25.26 9.50 0.40
CA LEU A 485 -25.32 10.76 1.13
C LEU A 485 -24.08 10.97 1.99
N ILE A 486 -23.56 9.91 2.63
CA ILE A 486 -22.29 9.95 3.34
C ILE A 486 -21.14 10.21 2.35
N ALA A 487 -21.09 9.47 1.24
CA ALA A 487 -20.07 9.67 0.21
C ALA A 487 -20.12 11.08 -0.38
N LEU A 488 -21.31 11.60 -0.69
CA LEU A 488 -21.51 12.97 -1.17
C LEU A 488 -21.09 14.00 -0.12
N ASN A 489 -21.52 13.85 1.14
CA ASN A 489 -21.13 14.75 2.22
C ASN A 489 -19.61 14.77 2.40
N ASN A 490 -18.98 13.59 2.37
CA ASN A 490 -17.54 13.47 2.54
C ASN A 490 -16.76 13.92 1.31
N ASP A 491 -17.31 13.79 0.10
CA ASP A 491 -16.74 14.41 -1.09
C ASP A 491 -16.89 15.93 -1.01
N LEU A 492 -18.10 16.46 -0.82
CA LEU A 492 -18.36 17.91 -0.70
C LEU A 492 -17.54 18.59 0.41
N LYS A 493 -17.28 17.91 1.52
CA LYS A 493 -16.48 18.41 2.65
C LYS A 493 -15.03 17.92 2.63
N GLU A 494 -14.64 17.16 1.61
CA GLU A 494 -13.31 16.58 1.44
C GLU A 494 -12.80 15.79 2.67
N ILE A 495 -13.70 15.10 3.36
CA ILE A 495 -13.41 14.30 4.56
C ILE A 495 -12.79 12.96 4.13
N ARG A 496 -11.64 12.62 4.72
CA ARG A 496 -10.84 11.42 4.41
C ARG A 496 -10.40 10.69 5.70
N THR A 497 -11.37 10.39 6.57
CA THR A 497 -11.17 9.71 7.86
C THR A 497 -11.75 8.30 7.86
N GLU A 498 -11.22 7.41 8.70
CA GLU A 498 -11.78 6.06 8.89
C GLU A 498 -13.21 6.11 9.46
N ASP A 499 -14.00 5.07 9.15
CA ASP A 499 -15.39 4.91 9.62
C ASP A 499 -15.46 3.86 10.72
N SER A 500 -15.72 4.28 11.96
CA SER A 500 -15.82 3.39 13.12
C SER A 500 -17.01 2.43 13.05
N LEU A 501 -18.04 2.75 12.26
CA LEU A 501 -19.22 1.91 12.03
C LEU A 501 -19.11 1.08 10.75
N CYS A 502 -17.93 1.03 10.14
CA CYS A 502 -17.78 0.50 8.80
C CYS A 502 -18.26 -0.95 8.65
N LYS A 503 -17.92 -1.78 9.63
CA LYS A 503 -18.32 -3.20 9.66
C LYS A 503 -19.83 -3.36 9.77
N LEU A 504 -20.49 -2.54 10.60
CA LEU A 504 -21.94 -2.55 10.76
C LEU A 504 -22.63 -2.09 9.47
N ARG A 505 -22.13 -1.03 8.83
CA ARG A 505 -22.67 -0.53 7.56
C ARG A 505 -22.56 -1.56 6.45
N ALA A 506 -21.41 -2.21 6.30
CA ALA A 506 -21.23 -3.28 5.32
C ALA A 506 -22.22 -4.45 5.56
N TYR A 507 -22.40 -4.87 6.83
CA TYR A 507 -23.37 -5.91 7.17
C TYR A 507 -24.80 -5.53 6.79
N ILE A 508 -25.23 -4.30 7.08
CA ILE A 508 -26.57 -3.80 6.73
C ILE A 508 -26.74 -3.79 5.21
N ALA A 509 -25.73 -3.30 4.46
CA ALA A 509 -25.77 -3.27 3.00
C ALA A 509 -25.89 -4.67 2.38
N TYR A 510 -25.10 -5.64 2.85
CA TYR A 510 -25.17 -7.02 2.36
C TYR A 510 -26.47 -7.72 2.74
N SER A 511 -27.06 -7.38 3.89
CA SER A 511 -28.38 -7.87 4.31
C SER A 511 -29.51 -7.31 3.46
N ALA A 512 -29.48 -6.00 3.19
CA ALA A 512 -30.45 -5.36 2.32
C ALA A 512 -30.39 -5.96 0.89
N CYS A 513 -29.18 -6.21 0.38
CA CYS A 513 -29.00 -6.88 -0.91
C CYS A 513 -29.53 -8.31 -0.92
N GLY A 514 -29.24 -9.10 0.12
CA GLY A 514 -29.74 -10.47 0.23
C GLY A 514 -31.26 -10.55 0.26
N VAL A 515 -31.93 -9.73 1.09
CA VAL A 515 -33.40 -9.68 1.15
C VAL A 515 -33.99 -9.27 -0.21
N PHE A 516 -33.36 -8.33 -0.91
CA PHE A 516 -33.76 -7.91 -2.25
C PHE A 516 -33.71 -9.07 -3.25
N ASP A 517 -32.57 -9.75 -3.37
CA ASP A 517 -32.38 -10.87 -4.32
C ASP A 517 -33.29 -12.06 -4.00
N TYR A 518 -33.42 -12.42 -2.72
CA TYR A 518 -34.26 -13.54 -2.29
C TYR A 518 -35.76 -13.26 -2.53
N SER A 519 -36.19 -12.00 -2.48
CA SER A 519 -37.58 -11.61 -2.79
C SER A 519 -37.96 -11.91 -4.24
N PHE A 520 -37.05 -11.67 -5.18
CA PHE A 520 -37.26 -12.03 -6.60
C PHE A 520 -37.19 -13.53 -6.84
N PHE A 521 -36.32 -14.24 -6.11
CA PHE A 521 -36.28 -15.70 -6.13
C PHE A 521 -37.63 -16.31 -5.73
N VAL A 522 -38.25 -15.83 -4.65
CA VAL A 522 -39.56 -16.33 -4.20
C VAL A 522 -40.65 -16.04 -5.24
N GLN A 523 -40.64 -14.88 -5.89
CA GLN A 523 -41.57 -14.60 -6.99
C GLN A 523 -41.41 -15.58 -8.16
N ALA A 524 -40.16 -15.88 -8.55
CA ALA A 524 -39.87 -16.86 -9.60
C ALA A 524 -40.37 -18.25 -9.20
N LEU A 525 -40.13 -18.66 -7.95
CA LEU A 525 -40.56 -19.93 -7.40
C LEU A 525 -42.09 -20.07 -7.35
N TYR A 526 -42.81 -19.02 -6.95
CA TYR A 526 -44.27 -19.01 -6.98
C TYR A 526 -44.80 -19.23 -8.40
N ARG A 527 -44.30 -18.46 -9.38
CA ARG A 527 -44.73 -18.57 -10.78
C ARG A 527 -44.41 -19.95 -11.37
N TYR A 528 -43.22 -20.47 -11.09
CA TYR A 528 -42.80 -21.81 -11.48
C TYR A 528 -43.80 -22.86 -10.98
N ASN A 529 -44.13 -22.85 -9.68
CA ASN A 529 -45.06 -23.81 -9.10
C ASN A 529 -46.49 -23.62 -9.61
N ALA A 530 -46.97 -22.38 -9.74
CA ALA A 530 -48.32 -22.09 -10.21
C ALA A 530 -48.60 -22.64 -11.62
N ILE A 531 -47.59 -22.68 -12.49
CA ILE A 531 -47.74 -23.08 -13.90
C ILE A 531 -47.35 -24.54 -14.12
N ILE A 532 -46.24 -25.00 -13.54
CA ILE A 532 -45.74 -26.37 -13.74
C ILE A 532 -46.47 -27.37 -12.82
N HIS A 533 -46.82 -26.95 -11.60
CA HIS A 533 -47.45 -27.79 -10.59
C HIS A 533 -48.80 -27.20 -10.10
N PRO A 534 -49.78 -26.97 -10.99
CA PRO A 534 -51.02 -26.25 -10.65
C PRO A 534 -51.86 -26.94 -9.58
N LYS A 535 -51.70 -28.24 -9.36
CA LYS A 535 -52.41 -29.02 -8.33
C LYS A 535 -51.91 -28.76 -6.90
N ARG A 536 -50.76 -28.09 -6.71
CA ARG A 536 -50.22 -27.73 -5.39
C ARG A 536 -50.85 -26.43 -4.87
N THR A 537 -52.17 -26.44 -4.64
CA THR A 537 -52.95 -25.26 -4.25
C THR A 537 -52.59 -24.74 -2.86
N ASN A 538 -52.25 -25.63 -1.91
CA ASN A 538 -51.81 -25.24 -0.57
C ASN A 538 -50.60 -24.29 -0.62
N TRP A 539 -49.61 -24.59 -1.45
CA TRP A 539 -48.44 -23.72 -1.63
C TRP A 539 -48.78 -22.34 -2.21
N GLN A 540 -49.92 -22.18 -2.86
CA GLN A 540 -50.33 -20.93 -3.50
C GLN A 540 -51.23 -20.07 -2.60
N SER A 541 -51.56 -20.53 -1.39
CA SER A 541 -52.42 -19.81 -0.44
C SER A 541 -51.74 -18.54 0.09
N LEU A 542 -52.55 -17.54 0.45
CA LEU A 542 -52.04 -16.28 1.01
C LEU A 542 -51.24 -16.49 2.29
N GLN A 543 -51.72 -17.37 3.19
CA GLN A 543 -51.05 -17.66 4.46
C GLN A 543 -49.64 -18.23 4.25
N ASN A 544 -49.48 -19.16 3.31
CA ASN A 544 -48.18 -19.74 3.01
C ASN A 544 -47.25 -18.73 2.33
N GLN A 545 -47.77 -17.80 1.52
CA GLN A 545 -46.94 -16.72 0.97
C GLN A 545 -46.41 -15.78 2.07
N LEU A 546 -47.20 -15.49 3.10
CA LEU A 546 -46.74 -14.69 4.23
C LEU A 546 -45.63 -15.39 5.03
N VAL A 547 -45.73 -16.71 5.23
CA VAL A 547 -44.66 -17.51 5.86
C VAL A 547 -43.39 -17.47 5.03
N ILE A 548 -43.49 -17.68 3.71
CA ILE A 548 -42.32 -17.63 2.82
C ILE A 548 -41.67 -16.24 2.84
N ILE A 549 -42.47 -15.16 2.85
CA ILE A 549 -41.96 -13.81 3.03
C ILE A 549 -41.18 -13.70 4.33
N ALA A 550 -41.74 -14.11 5.47
CA ALA A 550 -41.03 -14.06 6.76
C ALA A 550 -39.70 -14.83 6.73
N SER A 551 -39.69 -16.05 6.16
CA SER A 551 -38.45 -16.83 5.98
C SER A 551 -37.41 -16.13 5.09
N THR A 552 -37.86 -15.39 4.07
CA THR A 552 -36.98 -14.63 3.17
C THR A 552 -36.22 -13.55 3.93
N TRP A 553 -36.90 -12.81 4.82
CA TRP A 553 -36.27 -11.79 5.66
C TRP A 553 -35.31 -12.39 6.68
N ILE A 554 -35.70 -13.48 7.34
CA ILE A 554 -34.82 -14.19 8.28
C ILE A 554 -33.52 -14.63 7.58
N LEU A 555 -33.62 -15.27 6.41
CA LEU A 555 -32.45 -15.69 5.66
C LEU A 555 -31.61 -14.51 5.16
N GLY A 556 -32.25 -13.42 4.75
CA GLY A 556 -31.57 -12.22 4.29
C GLY A 556 -30.69 -11.54 5.34
N PHE A 557 -30.98 -11.70 6.63
CA PHE A 557 -30.13 -11.23 7.73
C PHE A 557 -29.18 -12.31 8.28
N LEU A 558 -29.62 -13.58 8.24
CA LEU A 558 -28.84 -14.70 8.75
C LEU A 558 -27.65 -15.02 7.85
N VAL A 559 -27.83 -15.07 6.54
CA VAL A 559 -26.74 -15.42 5.59
C VAL A 559 -25.58 -14.41 5.69
N PRO A 560 -25.79 -13.08 5.70
CA PRO A 560 -24.71 -12.12 5.83
C PRO A 560 -24.12 -12.00 7.23
N SER A 561 -24.68 -12.67 8.25
CA SER A 561 -24.19 -12.58 9.65
C SER A 561 -22.74 -13.05 9.79
N VAL A 562 -22.26 -13.89 8.88
CA VAL A 562 -20.84 -14.29 8.80
C VAL A 562 -19.90 -13.08 8.66
N PHE A 563 -20.37 -11.99 8.04
CA PHE A 563 -19.59 -10.76 7.88
C PHE A 563 -19.47 -9.94 9.16
N LEU A 564 -20.25 -10.23 10.20
CA LEU A 564 -20.02 -9.66 11.53
C LEU A 564 -18.77 -10.26 12.19
N PHE A 565 -18.29 -11.41 11.70
CA PHE A 565 -17.13 -12.11 12.26
C PHE A 565 -15.87 -12.00 11.40
N THR A 566 -15.99 -11.58 10.13
CA THR A 566 -14.82 -11.36 9.26
C THR A 566 -14.01 -10.13 9.67
N THR A 567 -12.70 -10.18 9.50
CA THR A 567 -11.77 -9.04 9.61
C THR A 567 -11.51 -8.38 8.25
N GLU A 568 -12.10 -8.91 7.18
CA GLU A 568 -11.83 -8.47 5.81
C GLU A 568 -12.63 -7.24 5.36
N ILE A 569 -13.60 -6.76 6.16
CA ILE A 569 -14.32 -5.52 5.84
C ILE A 569 -13.43 -4.32 6.16
N VAL A 570 -13.22 -3.46 5.16
CA VAL A 570 -12.41 -2.24 5.29
C VAL A 570 -13.17 -1.03 4.75
N TYR A 571 -12.86 0.15 5.29
CA TYR A 571 -13.32 1.41 4.74
C TYR A 571 -12.41 1.83 3.59
N ASN A 572 -12.96 1.94 2.38
CA ASN A 572 -12.20 2.44 1.24
C ASN A 572 -12.37 3.95 1.12
N ILE A 573 -11.32 4.69 1.46
CA ILE A 573 -11.33 6.16 1.52
C ILE A 573 -11.60 6.81 0.15
N ASP A 574 -11.11 6.22 -0.95
CA ASP A 574 -11.37 6.75 -2.30
C ASP A 574 -12.83 6.55 -2.73
N ASN A 575 -13.40 5.39 -2.40
CA ASN A 575 -14.77 5.04 -2.77
C ASN A 575 -15.79 5.52 -1.72
N GLN A 576 -15.35 5.95 -0.54
CA GLN A 576 -16.18 6.40 0.60
C GLN A 576 -17.21 5.36 1.06
N VAL A 577 -16.91 4.08 0.89
CA VAL A 577 -17.80 2.94 1.19
C VAL A 577 -17.10 1.85 1.98
N CYS A 578 -17.90 1.07 2.70
CA CYS A 578 -17.49 -0.03 3.54
C CYS A 578 -17.75 -1.35 2.86
N GLN A 579 -16.71 -2.16 2.68
CA GLN A 579 -16.82 -3.37 1.86
C GLN A 579 -15.71 -4.37 2.11
N ILE A 580 -15.95 -5.59 1.63
CA ILE A 580 -14.92 -6.58 1.41
C ILE A 580 -14.13 -6.17 0.15
N PRO A 581 -12.79 -6.07 0.20
CA PRO A 581 -11.96 -5.82 -0.97
C PRO A 581 -12.24 -6.82 -2.08
N LEU A 582 -12.27 -6.36 -3.33
CA LEU A 582 -12.40 -7.21 -4.51
C LEU A 582 -11.07 -7.92 -4.79
N ARG A 583 -10.80 -8.95 -3.98
CA ARG A 583 -9.72 -9.92 -4.13
C ARG A 583 -10.28 -11.31 -3.88
N ILE A 584 -9.61 -12.36 -4.36
CA ILE A 584 -10.03 -13.74 -4.07
C ILE A 584 -9.84 -13.95 -2.56
N SER A 585 -10.94 -14.02 -1.81
CA SER A 585 -10.94 -14.33 -0.38
C SER A 585 -12.17 -15.16 -0.03
N THR A 586 -12.14 -15.82 1.12
CA THR A 586 -13.29 -16.59 1.60
C THR A 586 -14.54 -15.72 1.70
N SER A 587 -14.42 -14.47 2.20
CA SER A 587 -15.58 -13.57 2.33
C SER A 587 -16.08 -13.08 0.97
N SER A 588 -15.19 -12.78 0.02
CA SER A 588 -15.58 -12.31 -1.33
C SER A 588 -16.23 -13.41 -2.16
N ILE A 589 -15.73 -14.65 -2.05
CA ILE A 589 -16.35 -15.85 -2.62
C ILE A 589 -17.71 -16.08 -1.98
N TYR A 590 -17.80 -16.07 -0.65
CA TYR A 590 -19.07 -16.26 0.05
C TYR A 590 -20.13 -15.23 -0.36
N LEU A 591 -19.77 -13.94 -0.37
CA LEU A 591 -20.63 -12.85 -0.86
C LEU A 591 -21.10 -13.12 -2.29
N SER A 592 -20.17 -13.42 -3.19
CA SER A 592 -20.47 -13.66 -4.61
C SER A 592 -21.39 -14.86 -4.82
N PHE A 593 -21.21 -15.94 -4.06
CA PHE A 593 -21.98 -17.17 -4.23
C PHE A 593 -23.34 -17.13 -3.53
N CYS A 594 -23.38 -16.82 -2.24
CA CYS A 594 -24.57 -16.96 -1.40
C CYS A 594 -25.58 -15.83 -1.58
N ILE A 595 -25.12 -14.62 -1.87
CA ILE A 595 -26.00 -13.45 -2.03
C ILE A 595 -26.36 -13.28 -3.51
N TYR A 596 -25.40 -13.38 -4.42
CA TYR A 596 -25.65 -13.09 -5.85
C TYR A 596 -25.85 -14.33 -6.74
N LEU A 597 -24.86 -15.22 -6.82
CA LEU A 597 -24.81 -16.25 -7.88
C LEU A 597 -25.88 -17.33 -7.73
N ILE A 598 -26.07 -17.88 -6.52
CA ILE A 598 -27.03 -18.97 -6.30
C ILE A 598 -28.47 -18.52 -6.60
N PRO A 599 -29.00 -17.43 -6.02
CA PRO A 599 -30.36 -16.96 -6.32
C PRO A 599 -30.55 -16.70 -7.82
N LEU A 600 -29.57 -16.07 -8.45
CA LEU A 600 -29.62 -15.74 -9.88
C LEU A 600 -29.68 -16.99 -10.76
N LEU A 601 -28.83 -17.99 -10.51
CA LEU A 601 -28.84 -19.25 -11.25
C LEU A 601 -30.16 -20.01 -11.06
N LEU A 602 -30.71 -20.01 -9.85
CA LEU A 602 -32.00 -20.65 -9.57
C LEU A 602 -33.17 -19.94 -10.27
N ILE A 603 -33.23 -18.61 -10.21
CA ILE A 603 -34.21 -17.79 -10.91
C ILE A 603 -34.16 -18.08 -12.42
N THR A 604 -32.95 -18.02 -12.98
CA THR A 604 -32.71 -18.26 -14.41
C THR A 604 -33.14 -19.66 -14.81
N GLY A 605 -32.73 -20.68 -14.05
CA GLY A 605 -33.11 -22.07 -14.28
C GLY A 605 -34.62 -22.30 -14.23
N MET A 606 -35.32 -21.69 -13.26
CA MET A 606 -36.78 -21.78 -13.15
C MET A 606 -37.49 -21.15 -14.35
N TYR A 607 -37.09 -19.94 -14.76
CA TYR A 607 -37.71 -19.29 -15.92
C TYR A 607 -37.40 -20.02 -17.24
N LEU A 608 -36.18 -20.53 -17.44
CA LEU A 608 -35.85 -21.35 -18.61
C LEU A 608 -36.69 -22.63 -18.67
N LYS A 609 -36.87 -23.33 -17.56
CA LYS A 609 -37.76 -24.50 -17.47
C LYS A 609 -39.21 -24.13 -17.76
N LEU A 610 -39.68 -23.01 -17.23
CA LEU A 610 -41.03 -22.50 -17.45
C LEU A 610 -41.28 -22.19 -18.93
N ILE A 611 -40.36 -21.49 -19.59
CA ILE A 611 -40.43 -21.17 -21.03
C ILE A 611 -40.45 -22.46 -21.87
N ARG A 612 -39.57 -23.41 -21.57
CA ARG A 612 -39.55 -24.73 -22.24
C ARG A 612 -40.88 -25.46 -22.05
N HIS A 613 -41.47 -25.44 -20.85
CA HIS A 613 -42.75 -26.07 -20.56
C HIS A 613 -43.90 -25.46 -21.39
N VAL A 614 -44.01 -24.13 -21.43
CA VAL A 614 -45.08 -23.47 -22.20
C VAL A 614 -44.87 -23.66 -23.71
N LYS A 615 -43.63 -23.56 -24.21
CA LYS A 615 -43.33 -23.84 -25.64
C LYS A 615 -43.70 -25.27 -26.04
N ARG A 616 -43.42 -26.28 -25.20
CA ARG A 616 -43.80 -27.68 -25.48
C ARG A 616 -45.32 -27.89 -25.49
N LYS A 617 -46.07 -27.23 -24.59
CA LYS A 617 -47.54 -27.32 -24.57
C LYS A 617 -48.23 -26.56 -25.70
N ARG A 618 -47.60 -25.51 -26.27
CA ARG A 618 -48.06 -24.82 -27.49
C ARG A 618 -48.29 -25.76 -28.68
N ILE A 619 -47.57 -26.88 -28.71
CA ILE A 619 -47.66 -27.89 -29.78
C ILE A 619 -48.84 -28.86 -29.57
N ARG A 620 -49.41 -28.96 -28.35
CA ARG A 620 -50.37 -30.02 -28.01
C ARG A 620 -51.82 -29.56 -27.77
N ILE A 621 -52.09 -28.33 -27.33
CA ILE A 621 -53.47 -27.90 -26.99
C ILE A 621 -53.65 -26.40 -27.24
N ILE A 622 -54.59 -26.02 -28.13
CA ILE A 622 -54.84 -24.62 -28.51
C ILE A 622 -56.00 -23.97 -27.71
N GLN A 623 -56.86 -24.72 -27.01
CA GLN A 623 -58.09 -24.17 -26.41
C GLN A 623 -58.38 -24.62 -24.95
N THR A 624 -57.51 -24.29 -23.99
CA THR A 624 -57.88 -24.40 -22.55
C THR A 624 -57.60 -23.10 -21.79
N ARG A 625 -58.46 -22.75 -20.81
CA ARG A 625 -58.27 -21.57 -19.92
C ARG A 625 -56.88 -21.56 -19.24
N MET A 626 -56.34 -22.74 -18.92
CA MET A 626 -54.97 -22.88 -18.41
C MET A 626 -53.90 -22.47 -19.42
N PHE A 627 -54.10 -22.76 -20.71
CA PHE A 627 -53.16 -22.38 -21.78
C PHE A 627 -53.17 -20.86 -22.00
N ILE A 628 -54.34 -20.23 -22.02
CA ILE A 628 -54.47 -18.76 -22.11
C ILE A 628 -53.79 -18.07 -20.91
N ARG A 629 -53.99 -18.60 -19.70
CA ARG A 629 -53.29 -18.14 -18.49
C ARG A 629 -51.77 -18.32 -18.61
N ALA A 630 -51.31 -19.48 -19.06
CA ALA A 630 -49.90 -19.78 -19.26
C ALA A 630 -49.25 -18.92 -20.36
N GLN A 631 -49.99 -18.55 -21.40
CA GLN A 631 -49.50 -17.71 -22.51
C GLN A 631 -49.42 -16.23 -22.11
N ARG A 632 -50.40 -15.71 -21.35
CA ARG A 632 -50.30 -14.38 -20.72
C ARG A 632 -49.13 -14.32 -19.75
N GLU A 633 -48.97 -15.33 -18.91
CA GLU A 633 -47.81 -15.44 -18.01
C GLU A 633 -46.50 -15.64 -18.78
N LEU A 634 -46.48 -16.31 -19.94
CA LEU A 634 -45.26 -16.47 -20.75
C LEU A 634 -44.81 -15.15 -21.38
N GLU A 635 -45.72 -14.31 -21.86
CA GLU A 635 -45.38 -12.96 -22.33
C GLU A 635 -44.86 -12.09 -21.20
N ILE A 636 -45.38 -12.26 -19.98
CA ILE A 636 -44.83 -11.67 -18.77
C ILE A 636 -43.43 -12.26 -18.47
N VAL A 637 -43.23 -13.57 -18.60
CA VAL A 637 -41.95 -14.28 -18.33
C VAL A 637 -40.84 -13.91 -19.30
N LYS A 638 -41.12 -13.79 -20.61
CA LYS A 638 -40.14 -13.31 -21.59
C LYS A 638 -39.65 -11.90 -21.26
N ARG A 639 -40.53 -11.06 -20.69
CA ARG A 639 -40.22 -9.71 -20.23
C ARG A 639 -39.60 -9.69 -18.83
N ILE A 640 -39.85 -10.71 -17.99
CA ILE A 640 -39.15 -10.93 -16.72
C ILE A 640 -37.70 -11.40 -16.92
N LEU A 641 -37.37 -12.14 -17.99
CA LEU A 641 -35.96 -12.41 -18.32
C LEU A 641 -35.15 -11.13 -18.54
N ILE A 642 -35.78 -10.05 -19.01
CA ILE A 642 -35.17 -8.71 -19.05
C ILE A 642 -34.91 -8.21 -17.61
N HIS A 643 -35.79 -8.50 -16.63
CA HIS A 643 -35.55 -8.14 -15.23
C HIS A 643 -34.43 -8.96 -14.62
N VAL A 644 -34.30 -10.25 -14.98
CA VAL A 644 -33.17 -11.08 -14.54
C VAL A 644 -31.86 -10.51 -15.09
N PHE A 645 -31.85 -10.07 -16.36
CA PHE A 645 -30.71 -9.39 -16.97
C PHE A 645 -30.42 -8.00 -16.38
N ILE A 646 -31.45 -7.28 -15.89
CA ILE A 646 -31.26 -6.00 -15.19
C ILE A 646 -30.80 -6.22 -13.73
N LEU A 647 -31.33 -7.23 -13.03
CA LEU A 647 -30.87 -7.67 -11.71
C LEU A 647 -29.40 -8.13 -11.74
N MET A 648 -28.94 -8.67 -12.87
CA MET A 648 -27.53 -8.99 -13.12
C MET A 648 -26.60 -7.76 -13.06
N GLY A 649 -27.09 -6.52 -13.10
CA GLY A 649 -26.24 -5.32 -13.13
C GLY A 649 -25.31 -5.16 -11.92
N VAL A 650 -25.74 -5.50 -10.70
CA VAL A 650 -24.86 -5.45 -9.51
C VAL A 650 -23.97 -6.67 -9.42
N GLY A 651 -24.60 -7.85 -9.43
CA GLY A 651 -23.89 -9.11 -9.23
C GLY A 651 -22.89 -9.44 -10.34
N CYS A 652 -23.21 -9.13 -11.60
CA CYS A 652 -22.28 -9.35 -12.71
C CYS A 652 -21.19 -8.29 -12.77
N VAL A 653 -21.44 -7.01 -12.44
CA VAL A 653 -20.36 -6.02 -12.36
C VAL A 653 -19.42 -6.36 -11.22
N TYR A 654 -19.95 -6.72 -10.05
CA TYR A 654 -19.13 -7.17 -8.91
C TYR A 654 -18.34 -8.44 -9.24
N ALA A 655 -18.97 -9.48 -9.82
CA ALA A 655 -18.28 -10.71 -10.21
C ALA A 655 -17.30 -10.50 -11.37
N SER A 656 -17.58 -9.59 -12.30
CA SER A 656 -16.66 -9.24 -13.40
C SER A 656 -15.46 -8.48 -12.88
N LEU A 657 -15.66 -7.51 -11.97
CA LEU A 657 -14.57 -6.81 -11.31
C LEU A 657 -13.76 -7.79 -10.44
N LEU A 658 -14.41 -8.71 -9.72
CA LEU A 658 -13.71 -9.76 -8.98
C LEU A 658 -12.88 -10.64 -9.92
N PHE A 659 -13.41 -11.03 -11.07
CA PHE A 659 -12.65 -11.80 -12.08
C PHE A 659 -11.50 -10.99 -12.68
N ILE A 660 -11.74 -9.72 -13.02
CA ILE A 660 -10.69 -8.81 -13.54
C ILE A 660 -9.58 -8.63 -12.51
N SER A 661 -9.92 -8.54 -11.21
CA SER A 661 -8.94 -8.40 -10.12
C SER A 661 -7.94 -9.56 -10.02
N ILE A 662 -8.25 -10.71 -10.65
CA ILE A 662 -7.34 -11.86 -10.74
C ILE A 662 -6.20 -11.57 -11.73
N PHE A 663 -6.45 -10.73 -12.74
CA PHE A 663 -5.54 -10.53 -13.86
C PHE A 663 -4.97 -9.11 -13.95
N ARG A 664 -5.63 -8.10 -13.35
CA ARG A 664 -5.25 -6.68 -13.42
C ARG A 664 -5.76 -5.89 -12.23
N ASP A 665 -5.11 -4.75 -11.97
CA ASP A 665 -5.59 -3.75 -11.02
C ASP A 665 -6.94 -3.16 -11.44
N LEU A 666 -7.78 -2.93 -10.43
CA LEU A 666 -9.12 -2.38 -10.64
C LEU A 666 -9.09 -0.85 -10.75
N PRO A 667 -9.99 -0.24 -11.55
CA PRO A 667 -10.13 1.22 -11.62
C PRO A 667 -10.29 1.85 -10.24
N LYS A 668 -9.66 2.98 -9.94
CA LYS A 668 -9.67 3.62 -8.61
C LYS A 668 -11.06 3.69 -7.92
N TYR A 669 -12.12 3.96 -8.67
CA TYR A 669 -13.50 4.10 -8.19
C TYR A 669 -14.41 2.91 -8.50
N HIS A 670 -13.84 1.72 -8.66
CA HIS A 670 -14.54 0.51 -9.11
C HIS A 670 -15.76 0.14 -8.26
N PHE A 671 -15.72 0.38 -6.94
CA PHE A 671 -16.88 0.11 -6.08
C PHE A 671 -17.98 1.14 -6.27
N ARG A 672 -17.67 2.44 -6.40
CA ARG A 672 -18.68 3.44 -6.75
C ARG A 672 -19.37 3.10 -8.07
N ILE A 673 -18.61 2.66 -9.08
CA ILE A 673 -19.14 2.19 -10.35
C ILE A 673 -20.13 1.05 -10.13
N ALA A 674 -19.77 0.01 -9.37
CA ALA A 674 -20.67 -1.12 -9.09
C ALA A 674 -21.98 -0.69 -8.41
N TYR A 675 -21.91 0.22 -7.43
CA TYR A 675 -23.09 0.74 -6.74
C TYR A 675 -24.00 1.62 -7.64
N ILE A 676 -23.43 2.34 -8.62
CA ILE A 676 -24.18 3.12 -9.62
C ILE A 676 -25.00 2.20 -10.53
N PHE A 677 -24.35 1.14 -11.03
CA PHE A 677 -25.05 0.12 -11.82
C PHE A 677 -26.19 -0.49 -11.01
N GLY A 678 -26.00 -0.70 -9.71
CA GLY A 678 -27.07 -1.19 -8.84
C GLY A 678 -28.25 -0.27 -8.68
N SER A 679 -28.00 1.02 -8.46
CA SER A 679 -29.05 2.02 -8.32
C SER A 679 -29.85 2.20 -9.61
N THR A 680 -29.17 2.09 -10.75
CA THR A 680 -29.78 2.13 -12.08
C THR A 680 -30.64 0.89 -12.32
N SER A 681 -30.10 -0.30 -12.06
CA SER A 681 -30.84 -1.56 -12.13
C SER A 681 -32.08 -1.55 -11.23
N PHE A 682 -31.95 -1.05 -10.01
CA PHE A 682 -33.04 -0.90 -9.06
C PHE A 682 -34.23 -0.10 -9.63
N LEU A 683 -33.97 1.09 -10.20
CA LEU A 683 -35.02 1.91 -10.81
C LEU A 683 -35.68 1.19 -12.00
N PHE A 684 -34.88 0.57 -12.87
CA PHE A 684 -35.40 -0.17 -14.03
C PHE A 684 -36.27 -1.36 -13.62
N VAL A 685 -35.94 -2.04 -12.53
CA VAL A 685 -36.77 -3.11 -11.97
C VAL A 685 -38.13 -2.55 -11.54
N MET A 686 -38.18 -1.38 -10.89
CA MET A 686 -39.46 -0.76 -10.50
C MET A 686 -40.31 -0.37 -11.72
N ILE A 687 -39.71 0.30 -12.71
CA ILE A 687 -40.40 0.64 -13.97
C ILE A 687 -40.97 -0.62 -14.62
N SER A 688 -40.20 -1.70 -14.61
CA SER A 688 -40.60 -2.97 -15.19
C SER A 688 -41.77 -3.61 -14.41
N ILE A 689 -41.73 -3.62 -13.08
CA ILE A 689 -42.85 -4.11 -12.24
C ILE A 689 -44.16 -3.41 -12.63
N PHE A 690 -44.12 -2.08 -12.82
CA PHE A 690 -45.28 -1.33 -13.30
C PHE A 690 -45.70 -1.73 -14.70
N GLN A 691 -44.77 -1.80 -15.65
CA GLN A 691 -45.08 -2.13 -17.05
C GLN A 691 -45.72 -3.51 -17.21
N PHE A 692 -45.39 -4.47 -16.36
CA PHE A 692 -45.74 -5.87 -16.59
C PHE A 692 -46.76 -6.45 -15.61
N ASN A 693 -47.25 -5.66 -14.65
CA ASN A 693 -48.32 -6.08 -13.76
C ASN A 693 -49.66 -5.42 -14.13
N PRO A 694 -50.53 -6.08 -14.93
CA PRO A 694 -51.79 -5.49 -15.37
C PRO A 694 -52.76 -5.23 -14.23
N LEU A 695 -52.71 -6.01 -13.14
CA LEU A 695 -53.54 -5.75 -11.95
C LEU A 695 -53.10 -4.47 -11.23
N LEU A 696 -51.78 -4.26 -11.12
CA LEU A 696 -51.23 -3.02 -10.57
C LEU A 696 -51.63 -1.81 -11.44
N LYS A 697 -51.47 -1.91 -12.76
CA LYS A 697 -51.89 -0.85 -13.69
C LYS A 697 -53.38 -0.54 -13.58
N GLN A 698 -54.23 -1.57 -13.59
CA GLN A 698 -55.66 -1.37 -13.48
C GLN A 698 -56.03 -0.71 -12.15
N SER A 699 -55.37 -1.10 -11.05
CA SER A 699 -55.57 -0.50 -9.74
C SER A 699 -55.19 0.99 -9.71
N ILE A 700 -54.10 1.36 -10.39
CA ILE A 700 -53.65 2.77 -10.52
C ILE A 700 -54.61 3.57 -11.40
N ILE A 701 -54.97 3.05 -12.58
CA ILE A 701 -55.87 3.70 -13.54
C ILE A 701 -57.25 3.94 -12.90
N ASN A 702 -57.81 2.93 -12.24
CA ASN A 702 -59.11 3.06 -11.57
C ASN A 702 -59.10 4.18 -10.51
N LYS A 703 -57.97 4.42 -9.83
CA LYS A 703 -57.86 5.49 -8.84
C LYS A 703 -57.62 6.87 -9.44
N LEU A 704 -56.93 6.94 -10.59
CA LEU A 704 -56.71 8.20 -11.31
C LEU A 704 -57.98 8.69 -12.02
N LEU A 705 -58.87 7.78 -12.45
CA LEU A 705 -60.14 8.10 -13.12
C LEU A 705 -61.32 8.31 -12.14
N HIS A 706 -61.14 8.04 -10.85
CA HIS A 706 -62.14 8.26 -9.79
C HIS A 706 -61.82 9.44 -8.85
N LYS A 707 -60.81 10.24 -9.20
CA LYS A 707 -60.64 11.63 -8.73
C LYS A 707 -61.04 12.56 -9.87
#